data_AF-A0A9D8TJZ5-F1
#
_entry.id   AF-A0A9D8TJZ5-F1
#
_cell.length_a   1.000
_cell.length_b   1.000
_cell.length_c   1.000
_cell.angle_alpha   90.00
_cell.angle_beta   90.00
_cell.angle_gamma   90.00
#
_symmetry.space_group_name_H-M   'P 1'
#
loop_
_entity.id
_entity.type
_entity.pdbx_description
1 polymer ?
#
loop_
_entity_poly.entity_id
_entity_poly.type
_entity_poly.pdbx_seq_one_letter_code
_entity_poly.pdbx_strand_id
1 'polypeptide(L)'
;PPPAMDTVELLPFKHLIHAGIDGLMVGHLSVPALEKDVLLPSSQSRAITGALLHDTLGFKGLCFTDALVMKGTVSSYSGMNCIRSLQAGNDILLSPANLPADITAVVKAVEKGLLSDSLIDAKCRKLLTYKYALGLSKQQPIQLDSIVDVLNHEQAKALNLRLHVEAITLLRNQNDFLPLRHLDSKKTAVVLLGASDKDNAFVQQLKAYQENIDVYPVLAGNENDREDLAEQLKTYDRCIVAIHSNTRQQQLWLARLRHLPHLALCFFSSPYSMALHGDILQEAEAVLCAYENSTLSQKAAAQAIFGGNSISGRLSAPIGKYYPCGWGLDTEKTRLSYLYPENVDMSSLRMMAIDSIVEDALQREVFPGCQVLVAKDGAVVWNKSYGYIDHEHSRAVSNDDIYDLASLTKAIACTPMIMSLAEQGRLHLDEAVSNYLPALQKGDKSDLSFRQMLYHESRLPSFVPFYQMLIDTSSYASPFFLTYRADSVHCMRFDENAWAPGSYNFYPHLVSSTAKDSFSLQVAEDFYVHDSFRDSVIRRISDADLLKRKRYVYSDLGYLLMGFAAENIARKTVEDYVFDEFYAPLGAYTTSYHPLKRFDASRIVPTTLDTCLRKQLLCGYTHDEAAAFLGGAAGNAGVFSNANDLAKVLQMYLEQGTYGGHRYFEAKTLRFFTSTRSKLSRRMLGFDAYE
;
A
#
# COMPACT_ATOMS: atom_id res chain seq x y z
N PRO A 1 -46.29 -24.77 -9.21
CA PRO A 1 -45.26 -24.69 -8.13
C PRO A 1 -45.92 -24.17 -6.84
N PRO A 2 -45.47 -24.55 -5.64
CA PRO A 2 -45.90 -23.90 -4.40
C PRO A 2 -45.58 -22.39 -4.44
N PRO A 3 -46.40 -21.51 -3.82
CA PRO A 3 -46.21 -20.06 -3.90
C PRO A 3 -44.80 -19.58 -3.52
N ALA A 4 -44.22 -20.10 -2.43
CA ALA A 4 -42.88 -19.72 -1.99
C ALA A 4 -41.79 -20.08 -3.02
N MET A 5 -41.91 -21.22 -3.70
CA MET A 5 -40.96 -21.62 -4.74
C MET A 5 -41.12 -20.77 -6.00
N ASP A 6 -42.34 -20.32 -6.29
CA ASP A 6 -42.63 -19.48 -7.46
C ASP A 6 -42.07 -18.05 -7.32
N THR A 7 -42.05 -17.52 -6.09
CA THR A 7 -41.62 -16.15 -5.78
C THR A 7 -40.18 -16.04 -5.27
N VAL A 8 -39.54 -17.15 -4.88
CA VAL A 8 -38.16 -17.16 -4.36
C VAL A 8 -37.24 -17.98 -5.28
N GLU A 9 -37.46 -19.29 -5.36
CA GLU A 9 -36.54 -20.22 -6.05
C GLU A 9 -36.57 -20.08 -7.58
N LEU A 10 -37.77 -19.92 -8.16
CA LEU A 10 -37.95 -19.82 -9.62
C LEU A 10 -37.80 -18.39 -10.15
N LEU A 11 -37.81 -17.38 -9.27
CA LEU A 11 -37.79 -15.98 -9.68
C LEU A 11 -36.53 -15.58 -10.48
N PRO A 12 -35.30 -16.02 -10.10
CA PRO A 12 -34.10 -15.78 -10.91
C PRO A 12 -34.19 -16.44 -12.29
N PHE A 13 -34.69 -17.68 -12.36
CA PHE A 13 -34.84 -18.40 -13.63
C PHE A 13 -35.86 -17.74 -14.55
N LYS A 14 -37.00 -17.26 -14.03
CA LYS A 14 -37.97 -16.49 -14.81
C LYS A 14 -37.35 -15.25 -15.45
N HIS A 15 -36.56 -14.50 -14.68
CA HIS A 15 -35.85 -13.33 -15.19
C HIS A 15 -34.84 -13.70 -16.29
N LEU A 16 -34.03 -14.74 -16.07
CA LEU A 16 -33.03 -15.18 -17.06
C LEU A 16 -33.69 -15.70 -18.34
N ILE A 17 -34.80 -16.44 -18.23
CA ILE A 17 -35.56 -16.93 -19.39
C ILE A 17 -36.18 -15.76 -20.16
N HIS A 18 -36.80 -14.79 -19.48
CA HIS A 18 -37.33 -13.59 -20.13
C HIS A 18 -36.24 -12.71 -20.76
N ALA A 19 -35.04 -12.69 -20.18
CA ALA A 19 -33.88 -12.01 -20.75
C ALA A 19 -33.27 -12.75 -21.95
N GLY A 20 -33.76 -13.95 -22.27
CA GLY A 20 -33.36 -14.71 -23.45
C GLY A 20 -32.12 -15.58 -23.25
N ILE A 21 -31.90 -16.12 -22.05
CA ILE A 21 -30.77 -17.04 -21.82
C ILE A 21 -30.84 -18.25 -22.78
N ASP A 22 -29.70 -18.56 -23.42
CA ASP A 22 -29.61 -19.55 -24.49
C ASP A 22 -29.53 -21.01 -23.98
N GLY A 23 -29.16 -21.20 -22.72
CA GLY A 23 -28.94 -22.52 -22.14
C GLY A 23 -29.22 -22.56 -20.64
N LEU A 24 -29.81 -23.66 -20.17
CA LEU A 24 -30.03 -23.93 -18.75
C LEU A 24 -29.64 -25.37 -18.43
N MET A 25 -28.95 -25.55 -17.30
CA MET A 25 -28.61 -26.86 -16.76
C MET A 25 -29.62 -27.26 -15.68
N VAL A 26 -30.13 -28.49 -15.76
CA VAL A 26 -31.01 -29.08 -14.76
C VAL A 26 -30.21 -29.99 -13.85
N GLY A 27 -30.12 -29.61 -12.57
CA GLY A 27 -29.45 -30.39 -11.53
C GLY A 27 -30.14 -31.73 -11.23
N HIS A 28 -29.49 -32.57 -10.43
CA HIS A 28 -30.00 -33.86 -9.95
C HIS A 28 -30.64 -33.77 -8.56
N LEU A 29 -31.63 -32.89 -8.41
CA LEU A 29 -32.29 -32.63 -7.14
C LEU A 29 -33.51 -33.54 -6.96
N SER A 30 -33.73 -34.02 -5.73
CA SER A 30 -35.03 -34.58 -5.33
C SER A 30 -35.93 -33.43 -4.89
N VAL A 31 -37.01 -33.16 -5.61
CA VAL A 31 -37.93 -32.05 -5.34
C VAL A 31 -39.36 -32.58 -5.18
N PRO A 32 -39.70 -33.15 -4.02
CA PRO A 32 -41.00 -33.80 -3.77
C PRO A 32 -42.23 -32.92 -4.03
N ALA A 33 -42.04 -31.59 -3.94
CA ALA A 33 -43.09 -30.61 -4.19
C ALA A 33 -43.49 -30.50 -5.69
N LEU A 34 -42.65 -30.99 -6.60
CA LEU A 34 -42.87 -30.98 -8.04
C LEU A 34 -42.89 -32.38 -8.66
N GLU A 35 -42.10 -33.31 -8.11
CA GLU A 35 -41.99 -34.69 -8.55
C GLU A 35 -42.30 -35.62 -7.38
N LYS A 36 -43.34 -36.45 -7.50
CA LYS A 36 -43.80 -37.31 -6.40
C LYS A 36 -42.85 -38.48 -6.16
N ASP A 37 -42.18 -38.95 -7.21
CA ASP A 37 -41.15 -39.97 -7.08
C ASP A 37 -39.84 -39.35 -6.57
N VAL A 38 -39.60 -39.49 -5.26
CA VAL A 38 -38.42 -38.93 -4.60
C VAL A 38 -37.10 -39.52 -5.09
N LEU A 39 -37.14 -40.68 -5.75
CA LEU A 39 -35.98 -41.33 -6.37
C LEU A 39 -35.73 -40.81 -7.78
N LEU A 40 -36.69 -40.12 -8.40
CA LEU A 40 -36.55 -39.54 -9.72
C LEU A 40 -35.96 -38.12 -9.60
N PRO A 41 -34.70 -37.90 -10.02
CA PRO A 41 -34.10 -36.58 -9.93
C PRO A 41 -34.74 -35.61 -10.94
N SER A 42 -34.67 -34.30 -10.66
CA SER A 42 -35.26 -33.25 -11.48
C SER A 42 -34.88 -33.29 -12.95
N SER A 43 -33.62 -33.65 -13.27
CA SER A 43 -33.15 -33.81 -14.65
C SER A 43 -33.78 -35.00 -15.40
N GLN A 44 -34.42 -35.93 -14.71
CA GLN A 44 -35.12 -37.08 -15.29
C GLN A 44 -36.65 -36.98 -15.12
N SER A 45 -37.14 -35.94 -14.44
CA SER A 45 -38.56 -35.68 -14.24
C SER A 45 -39.15 -34.89 -15.40
N ARG A 46 -40.17 -35.47 -16.06
CA ARG A 46 -40.96 -34.77 -17.08
C ARG A 46 -41.79 -33.63 -16.49
N ALA A 47 -42.21 -33.75 -15.22
CA ALA A 47 -42.95 -32.69 -14.54
C ALA A 47 -42.08 -31.43 -14.35
N ILE A 48 -40.80 -31.61 -14.05
CA ILE A 48 -39.87 -30.49 -13.82
C ILE A 48 -39.25 -30.00 -15.13
N THR A 49 -38.56 -30.87 -15.87
CA THR A 49 -37.83 -30.46 -17.08
C THR A 49 -38.79 -30.17 -18.24
N GLY A 50 -39.87 -30.94 -18.38
CA GLY A 50 -40.86 -30.74 -19.44
C GLY A 50 -41.88 -29.67 -19.08
N ALA A 51 -42.78 -30.01 -18.17
CA ALA A 51 -43.96 -29.21 -17.89
C ALA A 51 -43.63 -27.88 -17.21
N LEU A 52 -42.76 -27.87 -16.20
CA LEU A 52 -42.39 -26.61 -15.54
C LEU A 52 -41.47 -25.78 -16.43
N LEU A 53 -40.30 -26.29 -16.81
CA LEU A 53 -39.29 -25.48 -17.50
C LEU A 53 -39.71 -25.08 -18.93
N HIS A 54 -40.19 -26.02 -19.75
CA HIS A 54 -40.55 -25.70 -21.14
C HIS A 54 -41.96 -25.16 -21.26
N ASP A 55 -42.96 -25.83 -20.68
CA ASP A 55 -44.36 -25.49 -20.94
C ASP A 55 -44.83 -24.29 -20.09
N THR A 56 -44.44 -24.24 -18.80
CA THR A 56 -44.89 -23.20 -17.86
C THR A 56 -44.00 -21.96 -17.89
N LEU A 57 -42.67 -22.14 -17.80
CA LEU A 57 -41.72 -21.02 -17.83
C LEU A 57 -41.36 -20.59 -19.25
N GLY A 58 -41.78 -21.35 -20.27
CA GLY A 58 -41.60 -20.98 -21.66
C GLY A 58 -40.16 -21.06 -22.17
N PHE A 59 -39.27 -21.80 -21.52
CA PHE A 59 -37.86 -21.86 -21.91
C PHE A 59 -37.66 -22.53 -23.29
N LYS A 60 -37.09 -21.76 -24.22
CA LYS A 60 -36.81 -22.19 -25.61
C LYS A 60 -35.34 -22.55 -25.87
N GLY A 61 -34.44 -22.24 -24.92
CA GLY A 61 -33.00 -22.49 -25.00
C GLY A 61 -32.63 -23.97 -24.87
N LEU A 62 -31.34 -24.30 -25.00
CA LEU A 62 -30.83 -25.67 -24.83
C LEU A 62 -30.92 -26.11 -23.37
N CYS A 63 -31.52 -27.27 -23.13
CA CYS A 63 -31.59 -27.88 -21.81
C CYS A 63 -30.47 -28.92 -21.65
N PHE A 64 -29.65 -28.78 -20.61
CA PHE A 64 -28.55 -29.68 -20.28
C PHE A 64 -28.88 -30.45 -19.01
N THR A 65 -28.52 -31.73 -18.94
CA THR A 65 -28.39 -32.38 -17.63
C THR A 65 -27.13 -31.88 -16.94
N ASP A 66 -27.10 -31.94 -15.61
CA ASP A 66 -25.82 -32.05 -14.88
C ASP A 66 -25.12 -33.39 -15.22
N ALA A 67 -23.92 -33.63 -14.69
CA ALA A 67 -23.12 -34.81 -15.01
C ALA A 67 -23.81 -36.11 -14.57
N LEU A 68 -24.19 -36.96 -15.53
CA LEU A 68 -24.97 -38.19 -15.29
C LEU A 68 -24.22 -39.27 -14.51
N VAL A 69 -22.90 -39.14 -14.33
CA VAL A 69 -22.07 -39.96 -13.43
C VAL A 69 -22.20 -39.57 -11.95
N MET A 70 -22.84 -38.45 -11.62
CA MET A 70 -23.00 -38.01 -10.23
C MET A 70 -23.91 -38.94 -9.44
N LYS A 71 -23.66 -39.08 -8.13
CA LYS A 71 -24.43 -39.97 -7.25
C LYS A 71 -25.95 -39.76 -7.32
N GLY A 72 -26.41 -38.52 -7.61
CA GLY A 72 -27.82 -38.17 -7.72
C GLY A 72 -28.59 -38.88 -8.85
N THR A 73 -27.90 -39.49 -9.82
CA THR A 73 -28.49 -40.26 -10.94
C THR A 73 -28.10 -41.73 -10.94
N VAL A 74 -27.03 -42.11 -10.24
CA VAL A 74 -26.43 -43.45 -10.33
C VAL A 74 -27.23 -44.52 -9.56
N SER A 75 -28.02 -44.15 -8.54
CA SER A 75 -28.73 -45.11 -7.69
C SER A 75 -30.16 -45.44 -8.12
N SER A 76 -30.79 -44.64 -8.99
CA SER A 76 -32.26 -44.70 -9.14
C SER A 76 -32.74 -45.67 -10.22
N TYR A 77 -32.08 -45.74 -11.39
CA TYR A 77 -32.51 -46.59 -12.53
C TYR A 77 -31.35 -46.95 -13.47
N SER A 78 -30.48 -47.87 -13.03
CA SER A 78 -29.29 -48.31 -13.78
C SER A 78 -29.63 -48.71 -15.23
N GLY A 79 -28.93 -48.11 -16.20
CA GLY A 79 -29.08 -48.38 -17.64
C GLY A 79 -30.19 -47.59 -18.36
N MET A 80 -30.97 -46.75 -17.67
CA MET A 80 -32.02 -45.92 -18.30
C MET A 80 -31.78 -44.40 -18.21
N ASN A 81 -30.67 -43.97 -17.60
CA ASN A 81 -30.41 -42.57 -17.28
C ASN A 81 -30.49 -41.63 -18.50
N CYS A 82 -29.85 -42.00 -19.61
CA CYS A 82 -29.87 -41.19 -20.83
C CYS A 82 -31.26 -41.15 -21.48
N ILE A 83 -31.93 -42.31 -21.56
CA ILE A 83 -33.28 -42.43 -22.14
C ILE A 83 -34.26 -41.54 -21.37
N ARG A 84 -34.27 -41.66 -20.03
CA ARG A 84 -35.17 -40.87 -19.18
C ARG A 84 -34.87 -39.38 -19.22
N SER A 85 -33.60 -38.99 -19.27
CA SER A 85 -33.22 -37.58 -19.36
C SER A 85 -33.70 -36.95 -20.67
N LEU A 86 -33.63 -37.68 -21.80
CA LEU A 86 -34.18 -37.25 -23.08
C LEU A 86 -35.71 -37.16 -23.04
N GLN A 87 -36.39 -38.15 -22.45
CA GLN A 87 -37.84 -38.16 -22.26
C GLN A 87 -38.30 -36.99 -21.38
N ALA A 88 -37.55 -36.65 -20.35
CA ALA A 88 -37.86 -35.55 -19.43
C ALA A 88 -37.89 -34.20 -20.15
N GLY A 89 -36.98 -34.00 -21.10
CA GLY A 89 -36.93 -32.77 -21.91
C GLY A 89 -35.52 -32.27 -22.21
N ASN A 90 -34.47 -32.86 -21.64
CA ASN A 90 -33.09 -32.42 -21.88
C ASN A 90 -32.67 -32.64 -23.33
N ASP A 91 -31.92 -31.69 -23.87
CA ASP A 91 -31.41 -31.71 -25.24
C ASP A 91 -29.97 -32.29 -25.28
N ILE A 92 -29.17 -32.01 -24.25
CA ILE A 92 -27.78 -32.43 -24.14
C ILE A 92 -27.56 -33.14 -22.81
N LEU A 93 -26.92 -34.31 -22.87
CA LEU A 93 -26.63 -35.15 -21.72
C LEU A 93 -25.15 -35.05 -21.36
N LEU A 94 -24.83 -34.53 -20.18
CA LEU A 94 -23.44 -34.35 -19.74
C LEU A 94 -22.91 -35.60 -19.05
N SER A 95 -21.67 -35.97 -19.40
CA SER A 95 -20.88 -37.03 -18.76
C SER A 95 -21.67 -38.32 -18.46
N PRO A 96 -22.19 -39.03 -19.47
CA PRO A 96 -22.76 -40.37 -19.29
C PRO A 96 -21.69 -41.37 -18.84
N ALA A 97 -22.08 -42.36 -18.03
CA ALA A 97 -21.14 -43.30 -17.41
C ALA A 97 -20.45 -44.22 -18.43
N ASN A 98 -21.16 -44.63 -19.48
CA ASN A 98 -20.59 -45.44 -20.56
C ASN A 98 -21.20 -45.00 -21.90
N LEU A 99 -20.57 -44.00 -22.52
CA LEU A 99 -21.10 -43.36 -23.72
C LEU A 99 -21.44 -44.35 -24.86
N PRO A 100 -20.59 -45.32 -25.25
CA PRO A 100 -20.96 -46.32 -26.27
C PRO A 100 -22.19 -47.17 -25.90
N ALA A 101 -22.27 -47.64 -24.65
CA ALA A 101 -23.40 -48.45 -24.18
C ALA A 101 -24.69 -47.62 -24.10
N ASP A 102 -24.60 -46.38 -23.64
CA ASP A 102 -25.72 -45.46 -23.51
C ASP A 102 -26.28 -45.03 -24.88
N ILE A 103 -25.42 -44.77 -25.87
CA ILE A 103 -25.84 -44.54 -27.25
C ILE A 103 -26.60 -45.76 -27.78
N THR A 104 -26.04 -46.96 -27.57
CA THR A 104 -26.69 -48.21 -27.99
C THR A 104 -28.05 -48.39 -27.33
N ALA A 105 -28.17 -48.04 -26.05
CA ALA A 105 -29.43 -48.11 -25.32
C ALA A 105 -30.47 -47.09 -25.84
N VAL A 106 -30.06 -45.87 -26.17
CA VAL A 106 -30.94 -44.84 -26.77
C VAL A 106 -31.43 -45.29 -28.15
N VAL A 107 -30.55 -45.83 -29.00
CA VAL A 107 -30.94 -46.37 -30.33
C VAL A 107 -31.98 -47.48 -30.16
N LYS A 108 -31.73 -48.45 -29.28
CA LYS A 108 -32.70 -49.51 -28.98
C LYS A 108 -34.02 -48.98 -28.41
N ALA A 109 -33.98 -47.89 -27.64
CA ALA A 109 -35.18 -47.25 -27.13
C ALA A 109 -36.00 -46.58 -28.23
N VAL A 110 -35.36 -46.03 -29.27
CA VAL A 110 -36.05 -45.52 -30.47
C VAL A 110 -36.65 -46.68 -31.27
N GLU A 111 -35.89 -47.74 -31.55
CA GLU A 111 -36.36 -48.93 -32.28
C GLU A 111 -37.57 -49.60 -31.61
N LYS A 112 -37.63 -49.56 -30.27
CA LYS A 112 -38.74 -50.10 -29.47
C LYS A 112 -39.90 -49.12 -29.27
N GLY A 113 -39.83 -47.91 -29.82
CA GLY A 113 -40.85 -46.87 -29.67
C GLY A 113 -40.93 -46.22 -28.29
N LEU A 114 -39.94 -46.44 -27.41
CA LEU A 114 -39.85 -45.76 -26.09
C LEU A 114 -39.44 -44.29 -26.25
N LEU A 115 -38.71 -43.97 -27.31
CA LEU A 115 -38.40 -42.63 -27.79
C LEU A 115 -38.89 -42.53 -29.24
N SER A 116 -39.51 -41.42 -29.65
CA SER A 116 -39.89 -41.24 -31.06
C SER A 116 -38.75 -40.64 -31.87
N ASP A 117 -38.64 -41.00 -33.15
CA ASP A 117 -37.69 -40.37 -34.09
C ASP A 117 -37.85 -38.85 -34.11
N SER A 118 -39.09 -38.37 -34.16
CA SER A 118 -39.40 -36.93 -34.15
C SER A 118 -38.86 -36.18 -32.92
N LEU A 119 -38.82 -36.84 -31.75
CA LEU A 119 -38.27 -36.24 -30.53
C LEU A 119 -36.76 -36.08 -30.66
N ILE A 120 -36.06 -37.10 -31.14
CA ILE A 120 -34.61 -37.08 -31.34
C ILE A 120 -34.24 -36.07 -32.44
N ASP A 121 -34.96 -36.07 -33.56
CA ASP A 121 -34.75 -35.12 -34.65
C ASP A 121 -34.93 -33.67 -34.22
N ALA A 122 -35.96 -33.38 -33.42
CA ALA A 122 -36.19 -32.04 -32.89
C ALA A 122 -35.02 -31.57 -32.01
N LYS A 123 -34.49 -32.46 -31.15
CA LYS A 123 -33.34 -32.18 -30.27
C LYS A 123 -32.05 -31.98 -31.07
N CYS A 124 -31.77 -32.86 -32.02
CA CYS A 124 -30.63 -32.74 -32.92
C CYS A 124 -30.69 -31.46 -33.75
N ARG A 125 -31.85 -31.13 -34.34
CA ARG A 125 -32.06 -29.89 -35.09
C ARG A 125 -31.84 -28.66 -34.23
N LYS A 126 -32.34 -28.65 -33.00
CA LYS A 126 -32.13 -27.56 -32.04
C LYS A 126 -30.65 -27.37 -31.76
N LEU A 127 -29.92 -28.42 -31.38
CA LEU A 127 -28.46 -28.38 -31.17
C LEU A 127 -27.70 -27.86 -32.41
N LEU A 128 -28.03 -28.37 -33.59
CA LEU A 128 -27.39 -27.94 -34.84
C LEU A 128 -27.68 -26.46 -35.16
N THR A 129 -28.88 -25.97 -34.82
CA THR A 129 -29.25 -24.55 -34.97
C THR A 129 -28.36 -23.67 -34.09
N TYR A 130 -28.14 -24.05 -32.83
CA TYR A 130 -27.21 -23.34 -31.94
C TYR A 130 -25.76 -23.39 -32.44
N LYS A 131 -25.29 -24.57 -32.88
CA LYS A 131 -23.94 -24.69 -33.47
C LYS A 131 -23.77 -23.78 -34.68
N TYR A 132 -24.78 -23.68 -35.54
CA TYR A 132 -24.78 -22.78 -36.68
C TYR A 132 -24.79 -21.31 -36.25
N ALA A 133 -25.66 -20.94 -35.31
CA ALA A 133 -25.76 -19.57 -34.78
C ALA A 133 -24.47 -19.08 -34.11
N LEU A 134 -23.75 -19.98 -33.42
CA LEU A 134 -22.44 -19.72 -32.80
C LEU A 134 -21.29 -19.72 -33.82
N GLY A 135 -21.57 -19.87 -35.12
CA GLY A 135 -20.56 -19.86 -36.18
C GLY A 135 -19.72 -21.15 -36.29
N LEU A 136 -20.02 -22.19 -35.51
CA LEU A 136 -19.24 -23.44 -35.45
C LEU A 136 -19.32 -24.28 -36.74
N SER A 137 -20.17 -23.89 -37.69
CA SER A 137 -20.14 -24.43 -39.06
C SER A 137 -18.86 -24.09 -39.82
N LYS A 138 -18.13 -23.06 -39.37
CA LYS A 138 -16.80 -22.70 -39.89
C LYS A 138 -15.82 -22.78 -38.73
N GLN A 139 -14.94 -23.79 -38.74
CA GLN A 139 -13.90 -23.87 -37.73
C GLN A 139 -12.97 -22.66 -37.83
N GLN A 140 -12.77 -21.98 -36.70
CA GLN A 140 -11.74 -20.96 -36.56
C GLN A 140 -10.70 -21.46 -35.54
N PRO A 141 -9.43 -21.62 -35.95
CA PRO A 141 -8.38 -21.98 -35.01
C PRO A 141 -8.16 -20.82 -34.02
N ILE A 142 -8.10 -21.14 -32.73
CA ILE A 142 -7.80 -20.18 -31.66
C ILE A 142 -6.28 -20.12 -31.49
N GLN A 143 -5.72 -18.91 -31.42
CA GLN A 143 -4.32 -18.73 -31.07
C GLN A 143 -4.14 -18.96 -29.56
N LEU A 144 -3.44 -20.03 -29.21
CA LEU A 144 -3.27 -20.44 -27.81
C LEU A 144 -2.12 -19.70 -27.13
N ASP A 145 -1.13 -19.20 -27.90
CA ASP A 145 0.09 -18.62 -27.35
C ASP A 145 -0.15 -17.36 -26.49
N SER A 146 -1.19 -16.57 -26.82
CA SER A 146 -1.52 -15.31 -26.13
C SER A 146 -2.84 -15.36 -25.35
N ILE A 147 -3.49 -16.53 -25.27
CA ILE A 147 -4.85 -16.61 -24.74
C ILE A 147 -4.94 -16.19 -23.26
N VAL A 148 -3.90 -16.47 -22.47
CA VAL A 148 -3.85 -16.09 -21.06
C VAL A 148 -3.80 -14.57 -20.90
N ASP A 149 -2.98 -13.87 -21.69
CA ASP A 149 -2.85 -12.41 -21.65
C ASP A 149 -4.11 -11.72 -22.17
N VAL A 150 -4.73 -12.28 -23.22
CA VAL A 150 -5.99 -11.79 -23.77
C VAL A 150 -7.13 -11.90 -22.74
N LEU A 151 -7.21 -13.03 -22.03
CA LEU A 151 -8.24 -13.25 -21.01
C LEU A 151 -7.98 -12.47 -19.71
N ASN A 152 -6.72 -12.17 -19.40
CA ASN A 152 -6.30 -11.47 -18.17
C ASN A 152 -5.66 -10.12 -18.47
N HIS A 153 -6.22 -9.37 -19.42
CA HIS A 153 -5.73 -8.03 -19.74
C HIS A 153 -5.83 -7.06 -18.55
N GLU A 154 -5.09 -5.96 -18.60
CA GLU A 154 -4.93 -5.05 -17.45
C GLU A 154 -6.26 -4.47 -16.93
N GLN A 155 -7.21 -4.16 -17.81
CA GLN A 155 -8.54 -3.70 -17.38
C GLN A 155 -9.35 -4.81 -16.69
N ALA A 156 -9.16 -6.09 -17.05
CA ALA A 156 -9.79 -7.20 -16.34
C ALA A 156 -9.21 -7.35 -14.93
N LYS A 157 -7.88 -7.22 -14.77
CA LYS A 157 -7.21 -7.20 -13.46
C LYS A 157 -7.70 -6.04 -12.60
N ALA A 158 -7.79 -4.85 -13.19
CA ALA A 158 -8.28 -3.64 -12.52
C ALA A 158 -9.75 -3.74 -12.12
N LEU A 159 -10.61 -4.31 -12.98
CA LEU A 159 -12.00 -4.60 -12.65
C LEU A 159 -12.09 -5.61 -11.50
N ASN A 160 -11.29 -6.66 -11.54
CA ASN A 160 -11.26 -7.68 -10.49
C ASN A 160 -10.87 -7.08 -9.12
N LEU A 161 -9.81 -6.26 -9.07
CA LEU A 161 -9.45 -5.54 -7.85
C LEU A 161 -10.56 -4.60 -7.38
N ARG A 162 -11.18 -3.83 -8.29
CA ARG A 162 -12.29 -2.94 -7.95
C ARG A 162 -13.47 -3.70 -7.35
N LEU A 163 -13.85 -4.84 -7.92
CA LEU A 163 -14.92 -5.68 -7.38
C LEU A 163 -14.61 -6.14 -5.95
N HIS A 164 -13.36 -6.51 -5.66
CA HIS A 164 -12.94 -6.88 -4.31
C HIS A 164 -12.99 -5.71 -3.33
N VAL A 165 -12.55 -4.51 -3.75
CA VAL A 165 -12.61 -3.30 -2.92
C VAL A 165 -14.05 -2.92 -2.59
N GLU A 166 -14.93 -2.88 -3.59
CA GLU A 166 -16.35 -2.53 -3.43
C GLU A 166 -17.15 -3.62 -2.70
N ALA A 167 -16.70 -4.87 -2.73
CA ALA A 167 -17.35 -5.97 -2.02
C ALA A 167 -17.13 -5.91 -0.50
N ILE A 168 -16.00 -5.36 -0.02
CA ILE A 168 -15.71 -5.30 1.42
C ILE A 168 -16.90 -4.69 2.15
N THR A 169 -17.41 -5.41 3.16
CA THR A 169 -18.61 -5.01 3.89
C THR A 169 -18.28 -4.86 5.37
N LEU A 170 -18.47 -3.65 5.91
CA LEU A 170 -18.34 -3.37 7.34
C LEU A 170 -19.68 -3.66 8.02
N LEU A 171 -19.69 -4.60 8.94
CA LEU A 171 -20.92 -5.04 9.62
C LEU A 171 -21.13 -4.32 10.95
N ARG A 172 -20.04 -3.91 11.58
CA ARG A 172 -20.05 -3.23 12.88
C ARG A 172 -18.87 -2.29 12.96
N ASN A 173 -19.10 -1.12 13.55
CA ASN A 173 -18.08 -0.10 13.76
C ASN A 173 -18.44 0.76 14.98
N GLN A 174 -18.14 0.27 16.18
CA GLN A 174 -18.39 1.02 17.41
C GLN A 174 -17.39 2.14 17.58
N ASN A 175 -17.85 3.31 18.04
CA ASN A 175 -17.02 4.49 18.30
C ASN A 175 -16.12 4.89 17.11
N ASP A 176 -16.58 4.65 15.88
CA ASP A 176 -15.81 4.87 14.65
C ASP A 176 -14.42 4.22 14.70
N PHE A 177 -14.33 2.99 15.23
CA PHE A 177 -13.07 2.24 15.39
C PHE A 177 -12.27 2.16 14.09
N LEU A 178 -12.95 1.90 12.96
CA LEU A 178 -12.38 1.94 11.62
C LEU A 178 -12.85 3.18 10.84
N PRO A 179 -11.98 3.77 10.00
CA PRO A 179 -10.59 3.37 9.77
C PRO A 179 -9.66 3.70 10.95
N LEU A 180 -8.59 2.92 11.13
CA LEU A 180 -7.64 3.09 12.23
C LEU A 180 -6.90 4.44 12.15
N ARG A 181 -6.90 5.18 13.27
CA ARG A 181 -6.24 6.50 13.45
C ARG A 181 -5.15 6.43 14.53
N HIS A 182 -4.38 7.50 14.76
CA HIS A 182 -3.37 7.55 15.84
C HIS A 182 -2.34 6.42 15.75
N LEU A 183 -1.76 6.24 14.56
CA LEU A 183 -0.82 5.14 14.30
C LEU A 183 0.44 5.28 15.16
N ASP A 184 0.84 6.52 15.46
CA ASP A 184 1.98 6.93 16.28
C ASP A 184 1.92 6.42 17.72
N SER A 185 0.73 6.41 18.32
CA SER A 185 0.56 6.23 19.77
C SER A 185 -0.16 4.93 20.13
N LYS A 186 -0.70 4.19 19.15
CA LYS A 186 -1.49 2.98 19.37
C LYS A 186 -0.77 1.74 18.84
N LYS A 187 -0.46 0.80 19.75
CA LYS A 187 0.12 -0.50 19.41
C LYS A 187 -0.94 -1.45 18.89
N THR A 188 -0.67 -2.07 17.74
CA THR A 188 -1.60 -2.97 17.06
C THR A 188 -1.03 -4.39 17.05
N ALA A 189 -1.80 -5.34 17.57
CA ALA A 189 -1.54 -6.77 17.38
C ALA A 189 -2.44 -7.31 16.25
N VAL A 190 -1.88 -8.17 15.39
CA VAL A 190 -2.61 -8.89 14.35
C VAL A 190 -2.51 -10.38 14.61
N VAL A 191 -3.65 -11.03 14.84
CA VAL A 191 -3.74 -12.49 14.96
C VAL A 191 -4.18 -13.07 13.61
N LEU A 192 -3.40 -14.02 13.08
CA LEU A 192 -3.76 -14.74 11.85
C LEU A 192 -4.31 -16.11 12.22
N LEU A 193 -5.63 -16.29 12.11
CA LEU A 193 -6.30 -17.55 12.40
C LEU A 193 -6.33 -18.42 11.14
N GLY A 194 -5.48 -19.45 11.11
CA GLY A 194 -5.36 -20.40 10.00
C GLY A 194 -4.45 -19.96 8.85
N ALA A 195 -3.57 -18.98 9.08
CA ALA A 195 -2.56 -18.55 8.12
C ALA A 195 -1.21 -18.27 8.79
N SER A 196 -0.12 -18.46 8.05
CA SER A 196 1.20 -17.98 8.44
C SER A 196 1.33 -16.50 8.09
N ASP A 197 2.24 -15.82 8.79
CA ASP A 197 2.70 -14.46 8.51
C ASP A 197 3.67 -14.39 7.32
N LYS A 198 4.34 -15.50 6.98
CA LYS A 198 5.25 -15.57 5.83
C LYS A 198 4.49 -15.34 4.53
N ASP A 199 4.91 -14.33 3.77
CA ASP A 199 4.34 -13.94 2.47
C ASP A 199 2.81 -13.67 2.50
N ASN A 200 2.29 -13.28 3.67
CA ASN A 200 0.87 -13.04 3.85
C ASN A 200 0.47 -11.67 3.28
N ALA A 201 -0.40 -11.66 2.26
CA ALA A 201 -0.79 -10.45 1.55
C ALA A 201 -1.54 -9.45 2.43
N PHE A 202 -2.34 -9.92 3.41
CA PHE A 202 -3.00 -9.05 4.37
C PHE A 202 -1.97 -8.31 5.23
N VAL A 203 -1.02 -9.05 5.84
CA VAL A 203 0.03 -8.46 6.68
C VAL A 203 0.92 -7.50 5.91
N GLN A 204 1.38 -7.89 4.72
CA GLN A 204 2.21 -7.02 3.87
C GLN A 204 1.49 -5.70 3.56
N GLN A 205 0.19 -5.76 3.26
CA GLN A 205 -0.59 -4.58 2.99
C GLN A 205 -0.86 -3.72 4.24
N LEU A 206 -1.03 -4.33 5.42
CA LEU A 206 -1.12 -3.58 6.68
C LEU A 206 0.18 -2.83 6.99
N LYS A 207 1.34 -3.46 6.76
CA LYS A 207 2.67 -2.87 6.99
C LYS A 207 2.96 -1.66 6.10
N ALA A 208 2.31 -1.56 4.94
CA ALA A 208 2.38 -0.36 4.10
C ALA A 208 1.79 0.90 4.79
N TYR A 209 0.90 0.72 5.78
CA TYR A 209 0.29 1.80 6.57
C TYR A 209 0.94 1.99 7.94
N GLN A 210 1.19 0.90 8.68
CA GLN A 210 1.79 0.94 10.00
C GLN A 210 2.86 -0.15 10.13
N GLU A 211 4.11 0.25 10.38
CA GLU A 211 5.26 -0.67 10.43
C GLU A 211 5.29 -1.49 11.74
N ASN A 212 4.97 -0.84 12.87
CA ASN A 212 4.98 -1.44 14.21
C ASN A 212 3.71 -2.27 14.48
N ILE A 213 3.57 -3.38 13.76
CA ILE A 213 2.50 -4.37 13.95
C ILE A 213 3.12 -5.68 14.41
N ASP A 214 2.70 -6.16 15.58
CA ASP A 214 3.06 -7.48 16.08
C ASP A 214 2.10 -8.53 15.51
N VAL A 215 2.64 -9.55 14.84
CA VAL A 215 1.85 -10.57 14.13
C VAL A 215 1.96 -11.91 14.84
N TYR A 216 0.79 -12.53 15.09
CA TYR A 216 0.67 -13.79 15.82
C TYR A 216 -0.09 -14.84 14.98
N PRO A 217 0.64 -15.74 14.30
CA PRO A 217 0.02 -16.89 13.63
C PRO A 217 -0.56 -17.91 14.62
N VAL A 218 -1.81 -18.29 14.40
CA VAL A 218 -2.53 -19.37 15.09
C VAL A 218 -2.97 -20.38 14.04
N LEU A 219 -2.18 -21.44 13.87
CA LEU A 219 -2.35 -22.46 12.85
C LEU A 219 -3.16 -23.65 13.38
N ALA A 220 -3.73 -24.43 12.48
CA ALA A 220 -4.45 -25.63 12.87
C ALA A 220 -3.53 -26.59 13.65
N GLY A 221 -3.93 -26.96 14.87
CA GLY A 221 -3.21 -27.88 15.75
C GLY A 221 -2.33 -27.20 16.80
N ASN A 222 -2.06 -25.90 16.72
CA ASN A 222 -1.24 -25.17 17.72
C ASN A 222 -2.07 -24.22 18.61
N GLU A 223 -3.40 -24.29 18.56
CA GLU A 223 -4.28 -23.36 19.27
C GLU A 223 -4.12 -23.47 20.81
N ASN A 224 -3.79 -24.67 21.31
CA ASN A 224 -3.55 -24.90 22.73
C ASN A 224 -2.24 -24.26 23.21
N ASP A 225 -1.25 -24.12 22.33
CA ASP A 225 0.03 -23.43 22.62
C ASP A 225 -0.11 -21.91 22.56
N ARG A 226 -1.33 -21.41 22.39
CA ARG A 226 -1.70 -19.99 22.29
C ARG A 226 -2.71 -19.60 23.37
N GLU A 227 -2.73 -20.31 24.49
CA GLU A 227 -3.59 -19.98 25.63
C GLU A 227 -3.22 -18.64 26.26
N ASP A 228 -1.93 -18.37 26.45
CA ASP A 228 -1.44 -17.12 27.05
C ASP A 228 -1.57 -15.90 26.11
N LEU A 229 -1.75 -16.14 24.80
CA LEU A 229 -1.83 -15.07 23.81
C LEU A 229 -3.04 -14.16 24.09
N ALA A 230 -4.17 -14.69 24.52
CA ALA A 230 -5.35 -13.89 24.84
C ALA A 230 -5.09 -12.85 25.95
N GLU A 231 -4.26 -13.21 26.95
CA GLU A 231 -3.86 -12.28 28.01
C GLU A 231 -2.85 -11.26 27.50
N GLN A 232 -1.88 -11.70 26.69
CA GLN A 232 -0.90 -10.81 26.06
C GLN A 232 -1.59 -9.75 25.19
N LEU A 233 -2.63 -10.12 24.44
CA LEU A 233 -3.37 -9.21 23.56
C LEU A 233 -4.04 -8.06 24.33
N LYS A 234 -4.31 -8.18 25.63
CA LYS A 234 -4.87 -7.10 26.46
C LYS A 234 -3.88 -5.94 26.69
N THR A 235 -2.59 -6.17 26.46
CA THR A 235 -1.54 -5.14 26.58
C THR A 235 -1.46 -4.23 25.35
N TYR A 236 -2.12 -4.61 24.26
CA TYR A 236 -2.19 -3.82 23.04
C TYR A 236 -3.35 -2.84 23.10
N ASP A 237 -3.17 -1.69 22.46
CA ASP A 237 -4.27 -0.74 22.31
C ASP A 237 -5.35 -1.26 21.37
N ARG A 238 -4.99 -2.14 20.43
CA ARG A 238 -5.88 -2.67 19.39
C ARG A 238 -5.46 -4.08 18.99
N CYS A 239 -6.45 -4.92 18.74
CA CYS A 239 -6.25 -6.26 18.19
C CYS A 239 -7.09 -6.44 16.92
N ILE A 240 -6.45 -6.88 15.84
CA ILE A 240 -7.11 -7.31 14.61
C ILE A 240 -6.97 -8.83 14.54
N VAL A 241 -8.08 -9.55 14.45
CA VAL A 241 -8.06 -10.97 14.15
C VAL A 241 -8.47 -11.17 12.69
N ALA A 242 -7.56 -11.71 11.88
CA ALA A 242 -7.80 -12.09 10.51
C ALA A 242 -8.15 -13.58 10.44
N ILE A 243 -9.38 -13.90 10.03
CA ILE A 243 -9.92 -15.25 10.00
C ILE A 243 -9.81 -15.82 8.59
N HIS A 244 -8.80 -16.66 8.36
CA HIS A 244 -8.55 -17.37 7.09
C HIS A 244 -9.12 -18.79 7.07
N SER A 245 -9.40 -19.36 8.25
CA SER A 245 -9.93 -20.71 8.42
C SER A 245 -10.92 -20.75 9.59
N ASN A 246 -11.87 -21.67 9.49
CA ASN A 246 -12.98 -21.84 10.44
C ASN A 246 -13.05 -23.27 10.98
N THR A 247 -11.92 -23.90 11.36
CA THR A 247 -11.98 -25.21 12.02
C THR A 247 -12.68 -25.09 13.38
N ARG A 248 -13.23 -26.20 13.90
CA ARG A 248 -13.91 -26.18 15.20
C ARG A 248 -12.99 -25.72 16.33
N GLN A 249 -11.71 -26.12 16.33
CA GLN A 249 -10.75 -25.64 17.33
C GLN A 249 -10.53 -24.13 17.22
N GLN A 250 -10.37 -23.60 16.01
CA GLN A 250 -10.16 -22.17 15.76
C GLN A 250 -11.38 -21.34 16.16
N GLN A 251 -12.60 -21.82 15.90
CA GLN A 251 -13.83 -21.18 16.38
C GLN A 251 -13.86 -21.11 17.91
N LEU A 252 -13.53 -22.21 18.59
CA LEU A 252 -13.48 -22.26 20.05
C LEU A 252 -12.39 -21.34 20.62
N TRP A 253 -11.23 -21.27 19.96
CA TRP A 253 -10.15 -20.37 20.37
C TRP A 253 -10.55 -18.90 20.19
N LEU A 254 -11.14 -18.54 19.05
CA LEU A 254 -11.61 -17.17 18.80
C LEU A 254 -12.65 -16.72 19.84
N ALA A 255 -13.55 -17.63 20.24
CA ALA A 255 -14.53 -17.35 21.28
C ALA A 255 -13.90 -16.97 22.64
N ARG A 256 -12.62 -17.30 22.91
CA ARG A 256 -11.89 -16.88 24.12
C ARG A 256 -11.51 -15.40 24.09
N LEU A 257 -11.39 -14.81 22.90
CA LEU A 257 -11.13 -13.37 22.74
C LEU A 257 -12.39 -12.52 22.92
N ARG A 258 -13.53 -13.16 23.20
CA ARG A 258 -14.75 -12.46 23.57
C ARG A 258 -14.45 -11.61 24.81
N HIS A 259 -14.88 -10.34 24.78
CA HIS A 259 -14.56 -9.30 25.77
C HIS A 259 -13.15 -8.71 25.72
N LEU A 260 -12.29 -9.08 24.75
CA LEU A 260 -11.06 -8.34 24.53
C LEU A 260 -11.41 -6.90 24.12
N PRO A 261 -10.87 -5.86 24.79
CA PRO A 261 -11.12 -4.48 24.39
C PRO A 261 -10.50 -4.21 23.01
N HIS A 262 -11.08 -3.29 22.23
CA HIS A 262 -10.49 -2.82 20.97
C HIS A 262 -10.21 -3.91 19.93
N LEU A 263 -11.13 -4.88 19.86
CA LEU A 263 -11.08 -6.02 18.95
C LEU A 263 -11.77 -5.71 17.62
N ALA A 264 -11.05 -5.89 16.51
CA ALA A 264 -11.59 -5.95 15.16
C ALA A 264 -11.49 -7.36 14.59
N LEU A 265 -12.54 -7.83 13.93
CA LEU A 265 -12.59 -9.12 13.24
C LEU A 265 -12.64 -8.90 11.74
N CYS A 266 -11.76 -9.56 10.98
CA CYS A 266 -11.74 -9.52 9.52
C CYS A 266 -11.89 -10.94 8.96
N PHE A 267 -13.04 -11.23 8.35
CA PHE A 267 -13.36 -12.57 7.85
C PHE A 267 -13.09 -12.72 6.36
N PHE A 268 -12.23 -13.67 6.00
CA PHE A 268 -11.99 -14.12 4.63
C PHE A 268 -12.82 -15.36 4.29
N SER A 269 -14.12 -15.30 4.60
CA SER A 269 -15.05 -16.42 4.45
C SER A 269 -16.47 -15.94 4.15
N SER A 270 -17.33 -16.86 3.70
CA SER A 270 -18.71 -16.54 3.33
C SER A 270 -19.57 -16.12 4.53
N PRO A 271 -20.63 -15.31 4.32
CA PRO A 271 -21.59 -14.95 5.37
C PRO A 271 -22.14 -16.14 6.17
N TYR A 272 -22.36 -17.28 5.50
CA TYR A 272 -22.81 -18.51 6.16
C TYR A 272 -21.79 -19.09 7.13
N SER A 273 -20.50 -19.04 6.78
CA SER A 273 -19.43 -19.51 7.65
C SER A 273 -19.21 -18.57 8.84
N MET A 274 -19.37 -17.26 8.62
CA MET A 274 -19.32 -16.25 9.70
C MET A 274 -20.36 -16.51 10.79
N ALA A 275 -21.56 -16.98 10.41
CA ALA A 275 -22.65 -17.24 11.36
C ALA A 275 -22.30 -18.27 12.45
N LEU A 276 -21.26 -19.08 12.25
CA LEU A 276 -20.77 -20.09 13.20
C LEU A 276 -20.04 -19.48 14.41
N HIS A 277 -19.61 -18.22 14.33
CA HIS A 277 -18.81 -17.56 15.38
C HIS A 277 -19.65 -16.94 16.50
N GLY A 278 -20.97 -16.96 16.37
CA GLY A 278 -21.88 -16.61 17.46
C GLY A 278 -21.78 -15.15 17.89
N ASP A 279 -21.88 -14.92 19.21
CA ASP A 279 -22.09 -13.59 19.78
C ASP A 279 -20.87 -12.66 19.70
N ILE A 280 -19.66 -13.19 19.46
CA ILE A 280 -18.45 -12.35 19.27
C ILE A 280 -18.62 -11.33 18.13
N LEU A 281 -19.46 -11.68 17.13
CA LEU A 281 -19.82 -10.80 16.02
C LEU A 281 -20.52 -9.51 16.46
N GLN A 282 -21.18 -9.50 17.62
CA GLN A 282 -21.87 -8.34 18.19
C GLN A 282 -21.07 -7.66 19.30
N GLU A 283 -20.00 -8.29 19.79
CA GLU A 283 -19.19 -7.77 20.89
C GLU A 283 -17.92 -7.05 20.41
N ALA A 284 -17.31 -7.51 19.31
CA ALA A 284 -16.15 -6.85 18.70
C ALA A 284 -16.48 -5.38 18.35
N GLU A 285 -15.49 -4.48 18.42
CA GLU A 285 -15.68 -3.07 18.07
C GLU A 285 -15.86 -2.90 16.57
N ALA A 286 -15.16 -3.70 15.77
CA ALA A 286 -15.35 -3.74 14.33
C ALA A 286 -15.46 -5.18 13.79
N VAL A 287 -16.30 -5.37 12.77
CA VAL A 287 -16.44 -6.65 12.07
C VAL A 287 -16.51 -6.40 10.56
N LEU A 288 -15.57 -6.94 9.80
CA LEU A 288 -15.52 -6.89 8.34
C LEU A 288 -15.76 -8.26 7.72
N CYS A 289 -16.55 -8.28 6.66
CA CYS A 289 -16.68 -9.40 5.75
C CYS A 289 -15.93 -9.08 4.45
N ALA A 290 -14.87 -9.84 4.18
CA ALA A 290 -14.07 -9.77 2.95
C ALA A 290 -14.38 -10.93 1.97
N TYR A 291 -15.36 -11.77 2.32
CA TYR A 291 -15.96 -12.89 1.57
C TYR A 291 -15.02 -14.05 1.21
N GLU A 292 -13.92 -13.76 0.52
CA GLU A 292 -13.00 -14.76 -0.02
C GLU A 292 -11.61 -14.63 0.60
N ASN A 293 -10.87 -15.73 0.57
CA ASN A 293 -9.47 -15.79 1.02
C ASN A 293 -8.48 -15.61 -0.13
N SER A 294 -8.81 -14.72 -1.06
CA SER A 294 -7.95 -14.36 -2.19
C SER A 294 -6.95 -13.26 -1.78
N THR A 295 -5.82 -13.19 -2.49
CA THR A 295 -4.85 -12.08 -2.31
C THR A 295 -5.49 -10.71 -2.49
N LEU A 296 -6.46 -10.58 -3.40
CA LEU A 296 -7.16 -9.31 -3.65
C LEU A 296 -8.09 -8.95 -2.48
N SER A 297 -8.86 -9.90 -1.95
CA SER A 297 -9.69 -9.69 -0.74
C SER A 297 -8.85 -9.28 0.46
N GLN A 298 -7.72 -9.96 0.66
CA GLN A 298 -6.79 -9.64 1.75
C GLN A 298 -6.25 -8.22 1.64
N LYS A 299 -5.74 -7.82 0.46
CA LYS A 299 -5.25 -6.46 0.24
C LYS A 299 -6.37 -5.42 0.39
N ALA A 300 -7.54 -5.66 -0.18
CA ALA A 300 -8.69 -4.77 -0.09
C ALA A 300 -9.13 -4.54 1.37
N ALA A 301 -9.21 -5.61 2.17
CA ALA A 301 -9.56 -5.52 3.59
C ALA A 301 -8.51 -4.77 4.40
N ALA A 302 -7.21 -5.01 4.17
CA ALA A 302 -6.14 -4.28 4.86
C ALA A 302 -6.18 -2.77 4.53
N GLN A 303 -6.37 -2.42 3.26
CA GLN A 303 -6.56 -1.02 2.85
C GLN A 303 -7.80 -0.40 3.49
N ALA A 304 -8.92 -1.13 3.57
CA ALA A 304 -10.16 -0.66 4.19
C ALA A 304 -10.00 -0.39 5.70
N ILE A 305 -9.28 -1.26 6.42
CA ILE A 305 -9.00 -1.10 7.86
C ILE A 305 -8.25 0.20 8.15
N PHE A 306 -7.31 0.61 7.30
CA PHE A 306 -6.56 1.86 7.45
C PHE A 306 -7.17 3.06 6.69
N GLY A 307 -8.32 2.88 6.03
CA GLY A 307 -8.98 3.95 5.26
C GLY A 307 -8.28 4.31 3.95
N GLY A 308 -7.45 3.41 3.42
CA GLY A 308 -6.96 3.50 2.04
C GLY A 308 -8.10 3.40 1.03
N ASN A 309 -9.05 2.50 1.28
CA ASN A 309 -10.31 2.42 0.55
C ASN A 309 -11.48 2.77 1.48
N SER A 310 -12.48 3.47 0.94
CA SER A 310 -13.81 3.58 1.55
C SER A 310 -14.49 2.22 1.56
N ILE A 311 -15.36 1.98 2.54
CA ILE A 311 -16.21 0.79 2.60
C ILE A 311 -17.63 1.20 2.23
N SER A 312 -18.25 0.45 1.32
CA SER A 312 -19.62 0.68 0.84
C SER A 312 -20.39 -0.62 0.59
N GLY A 313 -19.75 -1.78 0.79
CA GLY A 313 -20.35 -3.09 0.52
C GLY A 313 -21.58 -3.36 1.38
N ARG A 314 -22.43 -4.27 0.89
CA ARG A 314 -23.64 -4.74 1.58
C ARG A 314 -23.72 -6.25 1.49
N LEU A 315 -24.23 -6.89 2.54
CA LEU A 315 -24.41 -8.33 2.58
C LEU A 315 -25.37 -8.82 1.49
N SER A 316 -24.93 -9.81 0.71
CA SER A 316 -25.77 -10.52 -0.25
C SER A 316 -26.60 -11.66 0.38
N ALA A 317 -26.26 -12.06 1.60
CA ALA A 317 -26.95 -13.07 2.38
C ALA A 317 -26.87 -12.75 3.89
N PRO A 318 -27.86 -13.16 4.71
CA PRO A 318 -27.81 -12.90 6.14
C PRO A 318 -26.69 -13.68 6.84
N ILE A 319 -26.16 -13.13 7.92
CA ILE A 319 -25.22 -13.82 8.82
C ILE A 319 -26.00 -14.26 10.05
N GLY A 320 -26.56 -15.47 9.98
CA GLY A 320 -27.39 -16.05 11.03
C GLY A 320 -28.50 -15.08 11.47
N LYS A 321 -28.62 -14.86 12.78
CA LYS A 321 -29.54 -13.88 13.37
C LYS A 321 -28.92 -12.49 13.59
N TYR A 322 -27.63 -12.32 13.25
CA TYR A 322 -26.83 -11.18 13.69
C TYR A 322 -26.89 -10.01 12.72
N TYR A 323 -26.84 -10.28 11.42
CA TYR A 323 -26.89 -9.26 10.38
C TYR A 323 -27.82 -9.70 9.25
N PRO A 324 -28.85 -8.89 8.90
CA PRO A 324 -29.77 -9.23 7.82
C PRO A 324 -29.11 -9.05 6.44
N CYS A 325 -29.74 -9.62 5.40
CA CYS A 325 -29.38 -9.33 4.01
C CYS A 325 -29.51 -7.82 3.74
N GLY A 326 -28.60 -7.26 2.92
CA GLY A 326 -28.52 -5.84 2.62
C GLY A 326 -27.86 -4.99 3.70
N TRP A 327 -27.42 -5.57 4.83
CA TRP A 327 -26.72 -4.84 5.89
C TRP A 327 -25.29 -4.47 5.51
N GLY A 328 -24.85 -3.28 5.92
CA GLY A 328 -23.47 -2.80 5.83
C GLY A 328 -23.37 -1.34 6.24
N LEU A 329 -22.20 -0.94 6.73
CA LEU A 329 -21.87 0.42 7.17
C LEU A 329 -20.86 1.03 6.20
N ASP A 330 -20.95 2.35 6.04
CA ASP A 330 -20.08 3.10 5.14
C ASP A 330 -18.90 3.71 5.89
N THR A 331 -17.77 3.85 5.20
CA THR A 331 -16.61 4.63 5.68
C THR A 331 -16.06 5.51 4.57
N GLU A 332 -15.35 6.57 4.96
CA GLU A 332 -14.68 7.47 4.02
C GLU A 332 -13.25 7.02 3.71
N LYS A 333 -12.80 7.30 2.49
CA LYS A 333 -11.39 7.19 2.12
C LYS A 333 -10.61 8.33 2.79
N THR A 334 -9.55 7.98 3.51
CA THR A 334 -8.75 8.94 4.29
C THR A 334 -7.24 8.83 4.04
N ARG A 335 -6.75 7.75 3.43
CA ARG A 335 -5.33 7.54 3.13
C ARG A 335 -5.12 7.12 1.68
N LEU A 336 -3.85 7.04 1.26
CA LEU A 336 -3.49 6.46 -0.03
C LEU A 336 -4.04 5.02 -0.14
N SER A 337 -4.73 4.73 -1.25
CA SER A 337 -5.03 3.35 -1.68
C SER A 337 -3.87 2.78 -2.52
N TYR A 338 -3.89 1.48 -2.77
CA TYR A 338 -2.95 0.78 -3.63
C TYR A 338 -3.73 0.03 -4.71
N LEU A 339 -3.71 0.55 -5.93
CA LEU A 339 -4.56 0.13 -7.05
C LEU A 339 -3.74 -0.11 -8.33
N TYR A 340 -4.39 -0.60 -9.39
CA TYR A 340 -3.77 -0.64 -10.70
C TYR A 340 -3.90 0.72 -11.41
N PRO A 341 -2.99 1.06 -12.35
CA PRO A 341 -3.09 2.29 -13.15
C PRO A 341 -4.46 2.50 -13.81
N GLU A 342 -5.07 1.44 -14.33
CA GLU A 342 -6.38 1.47 -14.98
C GLU A 342 -7.50 1.89 -14.02
N ASN A 343 -7.33 1.72 -12.70
CA ASN A 343 -8.31 2.16 -11.71
C ASN A 343 -8.32 3.69 -11.52
N VAL A 344 -7.32 4.41 -12.03
CA VAL A 344 -7.20 5.88 -11.96
C VAL A 344 -7.01 6.50 -13.35
N ASP A 345 -7.61 5.89 -14.37
CA ASP A 345 -7.55 6.37 -15.76
C ASP A 345 -6.12 6.51 -16.33
N MET A 346 -5.17 5.71 -15.81
CA MET A 346 -3.82 5.56 -16.36
C MET A 346 -3.69 4.24 -17.12
N SER A 347 -2.64 4.13 -17.93
CA SER A 347 -2.36 2.93 -18.73
C SER A 347 -1.11 2.24 -18.22
N SER A 348 -1.23 1.02 -17.73
CA SER A 348 -0.10 0.17 -17.32
C SER A 348 0.91 0.01 -18.46
N LEU A 349 0.44 -0.12 -19.71
CA LEU A 349 1.30 -0.18 -20.89
C LEU A 349 2.14 1.09 -21.09
N ARG A 350 1.57 2.28 -20.85
CA ARG A 350 2.35 3.53 -20.90
C ARG A 350 3.31 3.65 -19.73
N MET A 351 2.94 3.12 -18.56
CA MET A 351 3.80 3.14 -17.38
C MET A 351 5.04 2.25 -17.53
N MET A 352 5.02 1.23 -18.39
CA MET A 352 6.24 0.48 -18.77
C MET A 352 7.34 1.37 -19.38
N ALA A 353 7.04 2.58 -19.84
CA ALA A 353 8.07 3.54 -20.23
C ALA A 353 8.98 3.93 -19.04
N ILE A 354 8.48 3.86 -17.80
CA ILE A 354 9.28 4.04 -16.58
C ILE A 354 10.35 2.95 -16.50
N ASP A 355 9.98 1.67 -16.73
CA ASP A 355 10.92 0.56 -16.74
C ASP A 355 12.06 0.84 -17.72
N SER A 356 11.73 1.22 -18.96
CA SER A 356 12.73 1.52 -19.99
C SER A 356 13.66 2.68 -19.63
N ILE A 357 13.14 3.75 -19.00
CA ILE A 357 13.96 4.91 -18.58
C ILE A 357 14.91 4.51 -17.45
N VAL A 358 14.41 3.75 -16.48
CA VAL A 358 15.22 3.28 -15.35
C VAL A 358 16.27 2.29 -15.82
N GLU A 359 15.93 1.36 -16.71
CA GLU A 359 16.87 0.40 -17.28
C GLU A 359 17.98 1.08 -18.08
N ASP A 360 17.69 2.12 -18.89
CA ASP A 360 18.72 2.91 -19.59
C ASP A 360 19.64 3.64 -18.58
N ALA A 361 19.09 4.18 -17.50
CA ALA A 361 19.87 4.84 -16.44
C ALA A 361 20.79 3.85 -15.70
N LEU A 362 20.30 2.65 -15.40
CA LEU A 362 21.09 1.56 -14.79
C LEU A 362 22.21 1.10 -15.72
N GLN A 363 21.92 0.89 -17.01
CA GLN A 363 22.92 0.49 -18.00
C GLN A 363 24.02 1.53 -18.20
N ARG A 364 23.70 2.82 -17.99
CA ARG A 364 24.65 3.94 -18.04
C ARG A 364 25.32 4.23 -16.71
N GLU A 365 25.08 3.42 -15.69
CA GLU A 365 25.63 3.57 -14.34
C GLU A 365 25.34 4.96 -13.72
N VAL A 366 24.21 5.59 -14.07
CA VAL A 366 23.79 6.87 -13.47
C VAL A 366 23.55 6.70 -11.97
N PHE A 367 23.01 5.54 -11.59
CA PHE A 367 22.86 5.06 -10.21
C PHE A 367 22.84 3.52 -10.24
N PRO A 368 23.20 2.83 -9.14
CA PRO A 368 23.19 1.37 -9.08
C PRO A 368 21.78 0.78 -8.93
N GLY A 369 20.84 1.57 -8.38
CA GLY A 369 19.47 1.15 -8.11
C GLY A 369 18.61 2.30 -7.60
N CYS A 370 17.29 2.14 -7.65
CA CYS A 370 16.34 3.16 -7.22
C CYS A 370 14.98 2.58 -6.85
N GLN A 371 14.18 3.36 -6.12
CA GLN A 371 12.74 3.17 -5.95
C GLN A 371 11.98 4.17 -6.82
N VAL A 372 10.92 3.72 -7.49
CA VAL A 372 10.00 4.60 -8.22
C VAL A 372 8.58 4.38 -7.73
N LEU A 373 7.96 5.46 -7.26
CA LEU A 373 6.56 5.49 -6.85
C LEU A 373 5.77 6.51 -7.67
N VAL A 374 4.57 6.11 -8.12
CA VAL A 374 3.60 7.00 -8.75
C VAL A 374 2.27 6.89 -8.02
N ALA A 375 1.74 8.05 -7.62
CA ALA A 375 0.40 8.16 -7.05
C ALA A 375 -0.44 9.16 -7.86
N LYS A 376 -1.71 8.82 -8.08
CA LYS A 376 -2.72 9.66 -8.75
C LYS A 376 -4.06 9.46 -8.06
N ASP A 377 -4.82 10.54 -7.89
CA ASP A 377 -6.17 10.53 -7.29
C ASP A 377 -6.22 9.82 -5.92
N GLY A 378 -5.17 10.05 -5.11
CA GLY A 378 -5.01 9.44 -3.80
C GLY A 378 -4.77 7.92 -3.85
N ALA A 379 -4.31 7.36 -4.98
CA ALA A 379 -3.96 5.96 -5.11
C ALA A 379 -2.52 5.81 -5.60
N VAL A 380 -1.71 5.02 -4.89
CA VAL A 380 -0.45 4.50 -5.38
C VAL A 380 -0.75 3.45 -6.45
N VAL A 381 -0.25 3.68 -7.66
CA VAL A 381 -0.47 2.80 -8.83
C VAL A 381 0.81 2.22 -9.41
N TRP A 382 1.94 2.66 -8.88
CA TRP A 382 3.25 2.10 -9.19
C TRP A 382 4.13 2.25 -7.95
N ASN A 383 4.76 1.17 -7.51
CA ASN A 383 5.68 1.16 -6.38
C ASN A 383 6.68 0.02 -6.59
N LYS A 384 7.77 0.31 -7.31
CA LYS A 384 8.72 -0.70 -7.80
C LYS A 384 10.16 -0.27 -7.53
N SER A 385 10.97 -1.24 -7.13
CA SER A 385 12.42 -1.11 -6.98
C SER A 385 13.17 -1.72 -8.16
N TYR A 386 14.34 -1.16 -8.44
CA TYR A 386 15.19 -1.55 -9.56
C TYR A 386 16.66 -1.57 -9.15
N GLY A 387 17.44 -2.42 -9.82
CA GLY A 387 18.88 -2.50 -9.64
C GLY A 387 19.29 -2.99 -8.24
N TYR A 388 20.45 -2.52 -7.80
CA TYR A 388 21.12 -2.95 -6.58
C TYR A 388 21.48 -1.73 -5.71
N ILE A 389 21.77 -1.97 -4.43
CA ILE A 389 22.14 -0.90 -3.50
C ILE A 389 23.52 -0.29 -3.79
N ASP A 390 24.35 -0.97 -4.59
CA ASP A 390 25.70 -0.59 -4.98
C ASP A 390 26.06 -1.11 -6.37
N HIS A 391 27.18 -0.65 -6.92
CA HIS A 391 27.65 -1.02 -8.26
C HIS A 391 28.26 -2.44 -8.29
N GLU A 392 28.62 -2.98 -7.13
CA GLU A 392 29.09 -4.36 -6.95
C GLU A 392 27.96 -5.39 -6.96
N HIS A 393 26.70 -4.95 -7.01
CA HIS A 393 25.50 -5.76 -7.00
C HIS A 393 25.36 -6.65 -5.75
N SER A 394 25.71 -6.12 -4.58
CA SER A 394 25.72 -6.89 -3.32
C SER A 394 24.32 -7.33 -2.87
N ARG A 395 23.29 -6.50 -3.09
CA ARG A 395 21.90 -6.77 -2.75
C ARG A 395 20.95 -6.00 -3.67
N ALA A 396 19.89 -6.66 -4.16
CA ALA A 396 18.84 -6.00 -4.92
C ALA A 396 18.07 -4.99 -4.07
N VAL A 397 17.66 -3.88 -4.68
CA VAL A 397 16.84 -2.86 -4.00
C VAL A 397 15.46 -3.43 -3.67
N SER A 398 14.99 -3.16 -2.45
CA SER A 398 13.62 -3.43 -1.97
C SER A 398 12.84 -2.12 -1.84
N ASN A 399 11.50 -2.19 -1.83
CA ASN A 399 10.64 -1.02 -1.55
C ASN A 399 10.75 -0.53 -0.09
N ASP A 400 11.33 -1.37 0.79
CA ASP A 400 11.54 -1.07 2.21
C ASP A 400 12.91 -0.44 2.52
N ASP A 401 13.74 -0.26 1.49
CA ASP A 401 15.06 0.37 1.60
C ASP A 401 14.95 1.88 1.85
N ILE A 402 15.85 2.40 2.66
CA ILE A 402 15.84 3.76 3.19
C ILE A 402 17.03 4.53 2.61
N TYR A 403 16.75 5.69 2.03
CA TYR A 403 17.73 6.54 1.34
C TYR A 403 17.92 7.87 2.08
N ASP A 404 19.13 8.44 2.05
CA ASP A 404 19.36 9.84 2.41
C ASP A 404 18.62 10.72 1.38
N LEU A 405 17.73 11.59 1.86
CA LEU A 405 16.92 12.44 0.98
C LEU A 405 17.57 13.78 0.68
N ALA A 406 18.76 14.04 1.21
CA ALA A 406 19.54 15.24 0.94
C ALA A 406 18.69 16.51 1.14
N SER A 407 18.71 17.39 0.14
CA SER A 407 18.01 18.68 0.16
C SER A 407 16.48 18.59 0.18
N LEU A 408 15.86 17.43 -0.04
CA LEU A 408 14.40 17.29 0.17
C LEU A 408 14.02 17.57 1.63
N THR A 409 14.94 17.38 2.58
CA THR A 409 14.79 17.74 4.00
C THR A 409 14.22 19.14 4.21
N LYS A 410 14.61 20.10 3.38
CA LYS A 410 14.11 21.49 3.43
C LYS A 410 12.59 21.54 3.29
N ALA A 411 12.03 20.78 2.36
CA ALA A 411 10.61 20.78 2.02
C ALA A 411 9.77 19.87 2.93
N ILE A 412 10.36 18.79 3.47
CA ILE A 412 9.63 17.79 4.27
C ILE A 412 9.83 17.92 5.78
N ALA A 413 10.86 18.64 6.24
CA ALA A 413 11.13 18.85 7.67
C ALA A 413 11.12 20.34 8.06
N CYS A 414 12.06 21.13 7.54
CA CYS A 414 12.22 22.52 8.00
C CYS A 414 11.02 23.40 7.60
N THR A 415 10.57 23.33 6.34
CA THR A 415 9.42 24.09 5.87
C THR A 415 8.13 23.76 6.64
N PRO A 416 7.71 22.50 6.85
CA PRO A 416 6.50 22.20 7.64
C PRO A 416 6.63 22.61 9.11
N MET A 417 7.83 22.53 9.71
CA MET A 417 8.06 23.08 11.05
C MET A 417 7.82 24.60 11.09
N ILE A 418 8.37 25.35 10.13
CA ILE A 418 8.15 26.80 10.00
C ILE A 418 6.67 27.12 9.73
N MET A 419 6.00 26.35 8.88
CA MET A 419 4.56 26.48 8.62
C MET A 419 3.74 26.30 9.88
N SER A 420 4.02 25.27 10.66
CA SER A 420 3.30 24.97 11.90
C SER A 420 3.50 26.05 12.94
N LEU A 421 4.74 26.50 13.16
CA LEU A 421 5.03 27.60 14.08
C LEU A 421 4.35 28.90 13.66
N ALA A 422 4.27 29.17 12.35
CA ALA A 422 3.57 30.35 11.84
C ALA A 422 2.05 30.25 12.01
N GLU A 423 1.46 29.08 11.77
CA GLU A 423 0.03 28.82 11.99
C GLU A 423 -0.36 28.95 13.47
N GLN A 424 0.52 28.48 14.37
CA GLN A 424 0.36 28.60 15.82
C GLN A 424 0.54 30.04 16.33
N GLY A 425 0.89 31.01 15.46
CA GLY A 425 1.15 32.40 15.84
C GLY A 425 2.43 32.58 16.67
N ARG A 426 3.32 31.59 16.67
CA ARG A 426 4.62 31.62 17.39
C ARG A 426 5.75 32.23 16.55
N LEU A 427 5.47 32.45 15.27
CA LEU A 427 6.41 32.93 14.26
C LEU A 427 5.65 33.78 13.22
N HIS A 428 6.22 34.92 12.83
CA HIS A 428 5.78 35.72 11.70
C HIS A 428 6.84 35.71 10.60
N LEU A 429 6.46 35.37 9.36
CA LEU A 429 7.45 35.17 8.29
C LEU A 429 8.26 36.42 7.93
N ASP A 430 7.74 37.61 8.19
CA ASP A 430 8.41 38.89 7.89
C ASP A 430 9.22 39.43 9.08
N GLU A 431 9.21 38.75 10.22
CA GLU A 431 10.04 39.13 11.35
C GLU A 431 11.50 38.68 11.18
N ALA A 432 12.39 39.35 11.90
CA ALA A 432 13.80 39.07 11.86
C ALA A 432 14.16 37.78 12.61
N VAL A 433 14.98 36.93 11.99
CA VAL A 433 15.44 35.67 12.59
C VAL A 433 16.40 35.91 13.76
N SER A 434 17.04 37.08 13.79
CA SER A 434 17.86 37.57 14.90
C SER A 434 17.08 37.71 16.22
N ASN A 435 15.74 37.79 16.17
CA ASN A 435 14.89 37.74 17.36
C ASN A 435 15.04 36.41 18.13
N TYR A 436 15.43 35.34 17.44
CA TYR A 436 15.55 33.98 17.98
C TYR A 436 16.99 33.47 18.03
N LEU A 437 17.91 34.14 17.33
CA LEU A 437 19.33 33.82 17.28
C LEU A 437 20.16 35.06 17.68
N PRO A 438 20.54 35.18 18.97
CA PRO A 438 21.25 36.35 19.49
C PRO A 438 22.55 36.68 18.73
N ALA A 439 23.23 35.66 18.19
CA ALA A 439 24.44 35.84 17.39
C ALA A 439 24.24 36.73 16.15
N LEU A 440 23.02 36.79 15.59
CA LEU A 440 22.71 37.57 14.38
C LEU A 440 22.24 39.01 14.69
N GLN A 441 22.04 39.36 15.96
CA GLN A 441 21.51 40.69 16.34
C GLN A 441 22.48 41.83 16.02
N LYS A 442 23.78 41.52 15.89
CA LYS A 442 24.82 42.48 15.54
C LYS A 442 25.23 42.27 14.09
N GLY A 443 25.17 43.33 13.28
CA GLY A 443 25.65 43.33 11.90
C GLY A 443 24.56 43.33 10.83
N ASP A 444 24.95 43.03 9.59
CA ASP A 444 24.13 43.15 8.38
C ASP A 444 23.07 42.06 8.19
N LYS A 445 23.04 41.06 9.10
CA LYS A 445 22.09 39.94 9.10
C LYS A 445 20.93 40.13 10.08
N SER A 446 20.95 41.20 10.86
CA SER A 446 19.95 41.50 11.90
C SER A 446 18.53 41.59 11.35
N ASP A 447 18.36 41.99 10.08
CA ASP A 447 17.06 42.17 9.42
C ASP A 447 16.65 41.01 8.48
N LEU A 448 17.40 39.90 8.46
CA LEU A 448 17.03 38.75 7.62
C LEU A 448 15.74 38.11 8.14
N SER A 449 14.75 37.98 7.27
CA SER A 449 13.45 37.39 7.61
C SER A 449 13.33 35.94 7.15
N PHE A 450 12.46 35.18 7.80
CA PHE A 450 12.12 33.81 7.41
C PHE A 450 11.63 33.75 5.96
N ARG A 451 10.78 34.70 5.54
CA ARG A 451 10.27 34.81 4.17
C ARG A 451 11.40 34.89 3.14
N GLN A 452 12.41 35.74 3.40
CA GLN A 452 13.54 35.88 2.49
C GLN A 452 14.34 34.58 2.37
N MET A 453 14.50 33.84 3.47
CA MET A 453 15.23 32.57 3.46
C MET A 453 14.45 31.43 2.80
N LEU A 454 13.13 31.35 3.01
CA LEU A 454 12.24 30.41 2.30
C LEU A 454 12.25 30.61 0.77
N TYR A 455 12.42 31.85 0.32
CA TYR A 455 12.60 32.18 -1.10
C TYR A 455 14.04 32.06 -1.61
N HIS A 456 15.02 31.74 -0.76
CA HIS A 456 16.45 31.80 -1.13
C HIS A 456 16.89 33.18 -1.65
N GLU A 457 16.38 34.25 -1.02
CA GLU A 457 16.58 35.66 -1.40
C GLU A 457 17.17 36.51 -0.25
N SER A 458 17.77 35.85 0.73
CA SER A 458 18.39 36.45 1.91
C SER A 458 19.77 37.07 1.65
N ARG A 459 20.32 36.94 0.43
CA ARG A 459 21.69 37.32 0.06
C ARG A 459 22.78 36.52 0.81
N LEU A 460 22.42 35.50 1.57
CA LEU A 460 23.42 34.58 2.13
C LEU A 460 24.18 33.90 0.98
N PRO A 461 25.48 33.61 1.15
CA PRO A 461 26.22 32.80 0.19
C PRO A 461 25.59 31.40 0.09
N SER A 462 25.81 30.71 -1.04
CA SER A 462 25.24 29.38 -1.26
C SER A 462 25.76 28.36 -0.26
N PHE A 463 27.05 28.46 0.09
CA PHE A 463 27.77 27.48 0.89
C PHE A 463 28.87 28.14 1.72
N VAL A 464 29.17 27.53 2.88
CA VAL A 464 30.34 27.84 3.73
C VAL A 464 31.01 26.51 4.12
N PRO A 465 32.32 26.34 3.88
CA PRO A 465 33.03 25.10 4.20
C PRO A 465 33.33 24.98 5.70
N PHE A 466 32.33 24.60 6.50
CA PHE A 466 32.49 24.50 7.96
C PHE A 466 33.57 23.50 8.37
N TYR A 467 33.82 22.44 7.59
CA TYR A 467 34.88 21.46 7.86
C TYR A 467 36.27 22.09 8.03
N GLN A 468 36.55 23.22 7.38
CA GLN A 468 37.85 23.89 7.48
C GLN A 468 38.14 24.36 8.91
N MET A 469 37.10 24.58 9.72
CA MET A 469 37.24 24.95 11.12
C MET A 469 37.69 23.78 12.01
N LEU A 470 37.52 22.54 11.54
CA LEU A 470 37.94 21.33 12.25
C LEU A 470 39.39 20.96 11.94
N ILE A 471 39.94 21.43 10.82
CA ILE A 471 41.25 21.00 10.31
C ILE A 471 42.37 21.83 10.96
N ASP A 472 43.40 21.15 11.47
CA ASP A 472 44.60 21.79 12.00
C ASP A 472 45.45 22.33 10.85
N THR A 473 45.43 23.66 10.67
CA THR A 473 46.17 24.36 9.61
C THR A 473 47.69 24.19 9.70
N SER A 474 48.23 23.73 10.83
CA SER A 474 49.66 23.45 11.00
C SER A 474 50.08 22.04 10.56
N SER A 475 49.12 21.15 10.28
CA SER A 475 49.33 19.74 9.97
C SER A 475 49.66 19.43 8.49
N TYR A 476 49.69 20.44 7.63
CA TYR A 476 49.97 20.31 6.20
C TYR A 476 50.66 21.57 5.65
N ALA A 477 51.42 21.43 4.56
CA ALA A 477 52.43 22.40 4.12
C ALA A 477 51.92 23.55 3.21
N SER A 478 50.60 23.78 3.13
CA SER A 478 49.95 24.76 2.24
C SER A 478 48.67 25.27 2.92
N PRO A 479 47.99 26.36 2.51
CA PRO A 479 46.61 26.59 2.95
C PRO A 479 45.66 25.52 2.37
N PHE A 480 44.57 25.17 3.09
CA PHE A 480 43.66 24.06 2.72
C PHE A 480 42.75 24.52 1.58
N PHE A 481 43.34 24.74 0.41
CA PHE A 481 42.64 25.09 -0.80
C PHE A 481 42.51 23.86 -1.66
N LEU A 482 41.32 23.71 -2.25
CA LEU A 482 41.10 22.71 -3.27
C LEU A 482 41.83 23.16 -4.54
N THR A 483 42.63 22.28 -5.12
CA THR A 483 43.22 22.51 -6.44
C THR A 483 42.39 21.82 -7.52
N TYR A 484 42.40 22.37 -8.74
CA TYR A 484 41.67 21.79 -9.88
C TYR A 484 42.34 20.55 -10.49
N ARG A 485 43.57 20.24 -10.06
CA ARG A 485 44.37 19.12 -10.56
C ARG A 485 45.19 18.52 -9.42
N ALA A 486 45.36 17.21 -9.46
CA ALA A 486 46.24 16.50 -8.54
C ALA A 486 47.67 17.04 -8.62
N ASP A 487 48.31 17.19 -7.47
CA ASP A 487 49.75 17.44 -7.35
C ASP A 487 50.33 16.61 -6.18
N SER A 488 51.64 16.78 -5.90
CA SER A 488 52.32 16.01 -4.85
C SER A 488 51.83 16.33 -3.42
N VAL A 489 51.16 17.46 -3.21
CA VAL A 489 50.57 17.88 -1.94
C VAL A 489 49.07 17.59 -1.93
N HIS A 490 48.35 17.91 -3.02
CA HIS A 490 46.91 17.74 -3.21
C HIS A 490 46.64 16.49 -4.04
N CYS A 491 46.76 15.31 -3.41
CA CYS A 491 46.59 14.02 -4.06
C CYS A 491 45.30 13.28 -3.64
N MET A 492 44.49 13.89 -2.75
CA MET A 492 43.22 13.32 -2.30
C MET A 492 42.08 13.95 -3.09
N ARG A 493 41.34 13.15 -3.87
CA ARG A 493 40.18 13.67 -4.60
C ARG A 493 39.06 14.05 -3.62
N PHE A 494 38.62 15.30 -3.68
CA PHE A 494 37.51 15.85 -2.89
C PHE A 494 36.22 15.90 -3.71
N ASP A 495 36.34 16.30 -4.98
CA ASP A 495 35.25 16.35 -5.96
C ASP A 495 35.82 16.03 -7.37
N GLU A 496 34.98 15.93 -8.40
CA GLU A 496 35.38 15.63 -9.79
C GLU A 496 36.57 16.48 -10.26
N ASN A 497 36.54 17.77 -9.92
CA ASN A 497 37.56 18.75 -10.28
C ASN A 497 38.18 19.44 -9.05
N ALA A 498 38.20 18.78 -7.89
CA ALA A 498 38.74 19.36 -6.66
C ALA A 498 39.61 18.35 -5.90
N TRP A 499 40.82 18.76 -5.54
CA TRP A 499 41.80 17.93 -4.83
C TRP A 499 42.22 18.60 -3.53
N ALA A 500 42.14 17.84 -2.44
CA ALA A 500 42.54 18.23 -1.09
C ALA A 500 43.94 17.69 -0.75
N PRO A 501 44.60 18.26 0.28
CA PRO A 501 45.86 17.76 0.81
C PRO A 501 45.81 16.25 1.12
N GLY A 502 46.87 15.53 0.74
CA GLY A 502 46.98 14.07 0.93
C GLY A 502 47.01 13.61 2.38
N SER A 503 47.36 14.51 3.30
CA SER A 503 47.34 14.27 4.74
C SER A 503 47.10 15.57 5.49
N TYR A 504 46.30 15.50 6.55
CA TYR A 504 46.03 16.56 7.51
C TYR A 504 45.47 15.94 8.78
N ASN A 505 45.53 16.68 9.88
CA ASN A 505 44.94 16.31 11.16
C ASN A 505 43.74 17.21 11.47
N PHE A 506 42.77 16.67 12.21
CA PHE A 506 41.75 17.50 12.85
C PHE A 506 42.26 18.02 14.20
N TYR A 507 41.74 19.16 14.64
CA TYR A 507 41.99 19.66 15.98
C TYR A 507 41.45 18.66 17.03
N PRO A 508 42.29 18.10 17.92
CA PRO A 508 41.89 17.04 18.85
C PRO A 508 40.91 17.52 19.94
N HIS A 509 40.77 18.84 20.11
CA HIS A 509 39.77 19.45 20.99
C HIS A 509 38.42 19.68 20.30
N LEU A 510 38.32 19.50 18.98
CA LEU A 510 37.10 19.65 18.19
C LEU A 510 36.60 18.34 17.58
N VAL A 511 37.50 17.38 17.35
CA VAL A 511 37.17 16.05 16.79
C VAL A 511 37.63 14.93 17.71
N SER A 512 36.81 13.89 17.85
CA SER A 512 37.08 12.67 18.61
C SER A 512 36.69 11.45 17.79
N SER A 513 37.45 10.36 17.90
CA SER A 513 37.07 9.08 17.27
C SER A 513 36.07 8.27 18.08
N THR A 514 35.81 8.68 19.33
CA THR A 514 34.86 8.02 20.22
C THR A 514 33.89 9.04 20.80
N ALA A 515 32.66 8.57 21.05
CA ALA A 515 31.67 9.31 21.82
C ALA A 515 32.19 9.53 23.25
N LYS A 516 32.13 10.78 23.73
CA LYS A 516 32.51 11.18 25.09
C LYS A 516 31.87 12.52 25.45
N ASP A 517 32.01 12.94 26.70
CA ASP A 517 31.49 14.22 27.18
C ASP A 517 31.91 15.38 26.26
N SER A 518 30.92 16.19 25.87
CA SER A 518 31.05 17.31 24.93
C SER A 518 31.30 16.93 23.46
N PHE A 519 31.27 15.65 23.09
CA PHE A 519 31.40 15.16 21.70
C PHE A 519 30.20 14.27 21.34
N SER A 520 29.01 14.86 21.34
CA SER A 520 27.76 14.16 21.04
C SER A 520 27.35 14.22 19.56
N LEU A 521 27.95 15.12 18.78
CA LEU A 521 27.63 15.31 17.36
C LEU A 521 28.33 14.24 16.51
N GLN A 522 27.67 13.10 16.32
CA GLN A 522 28.19 12.04 15.46
C GLN A 522 28.04 12.41 13.99
N VAL A 523 29.17 12.47 13.28
CA VAL A 523 29.26 12.84 11.86
C VAL A 523 29.24 11.59 10.98
N ALA A 524 29.94 10.54 11.42
CA ALA A 524 30.05 9.24 10.77
C ALA A 524 30.48 8.15 11.79
N GLU A 525 30.72 6.92 11.34
CA GLU A 525 31.31 5.89 12.21
C GLU A 525 32.67 6.37 12.71
N ASP A 526 32.90 6.26 14.02
CA ASP A 526 34.11 6.72 14.72
C ASP A 526 34.53 8.17 14.41
N PHE A 527 33.57 9.06 14.15
CA PHE A 527 33.82 10.49 13.93
C PHE A 527 32.77 11.34 14.66
N TYR A 528 33.21 11.97 15.75
CA TYR A 528 32.43 12.85 16.59
C TYR A 528 33.01 14.26 16.61
N VAL A 529 32.13 15.26 16.56
CA VAL A 529 32.48 16.68 16.65
C VAL A 529 32.02 17.23 18.00
N HIS A 530 32.79 18.18 18.53
CA HIS A 530 32.49 18.83 19.80
C HIS A 530 31.18 19.63 19.75
N ASP A 531 30.38 19.60 20.82
CA ASP A 531 29.02 20.18 20.86
C ASP A 531 28.99 21.70 20.58
N SER A 532 30.07 22.41 20.93
CA SER A 532 30.26 23.84 20.64
C SER A 532 30.36 24.18 19.14
N PHE A 533 30.48 23.17 18.28
CA PHE A 533 30.56 23.39 16.84
C PHE A 533 29.27 24.01 16.28
N ARG A 534 28.12 23.72 16.89
CA ARG A 534 26.85 24.37 16.55
C ARG A 534 26.92 25.90 16.68
N ASP A 535 27.44 26.40 17.80
CA ASP A 535 27.63 27.85 18.01
C ASP A 535 28.65 28.43 17.03
N SER A 536 29.65 27.63 16.66
CA SER A 536 30.70 27.99 15.72
C SER A 536 30.14 28.13 14.30
N VAL A 537 29.23 27.26 13.88
CA VAL A 537 28.48 27.35 12.61
C VAL A 537 27.65 28.63 12.58
N ILE A 538 26.86 28.90 13.62
CA ILE A 538 26.02 30.12 13.70
C ILE A 538 26.90 31.37 13.60
N ARG A 539 28.01 31.42 14.35
CA ARG A 539 28.95 32.55 14.31
C ARG A 539 29.58 32.70 12.93
N ARG A 540 30.01 31.59 12.31
CA ARG A 540 30.62 31.63 10.98
C ARG A 540 29.64 32.13 9.91
N ILE A 541 28.36 31.76 10.01
CA ILE A 541 27.30 32.32 9.15
C ILE A 541 27.12 33.82 9.46
N SER A 542 27.11 34.22 10.73
CA SER A 542 27.01 35.62 11.14
C SER A 542 28.14 36.49 10.56
N ASP A 543 29.35 35.95 10.48
CA ASP A 543 30.54 36.66 10.00
C ASP A 543 30.69 36.63 8.47
N ALA A 544 29.94 35.79 7.76
CA ALA A 544 30.03 35.66 6.31
C ALA A 544 29.44 36.88 5.58
N ASP A 545 30.11 37.41 4.58
CA ASP A 545 29.60 38.57 3.83
C ASP A 545 28.28 38.24 3.10
N LEU A 546 27.30 39.13 3.22
CA LEU A 546 26.13 39.06 2.35
C LEU A 546 26.51 39.41 0.91
N LEU A 547 25.94 38.68 -0.05
CA LEU A 547 26.08 38.96 -1.47
C LEU A 547 25.65 40.40 -1.76
N LYS A 548 26.40 41.09 -2.63
CA LYS A 548 26.18 42.52 -2.91
C LYS A 548 24.81 42.85 -3.49
N ARG A 549 24.18 41.92 -4.20
CA ARG A 549 22.87 42.11 -4.87
C ARG A 549 21.84 41.14 -4.31
N LYS A 550 20.62 41.64 -4.10
CA LYS A 550 19.47 40.79 -3.80
C LYS A 550 19.04 40.07 -5.07
N ARG A 551 19.16 38.75 -5.06
CA ARG A 551 18.76 37.82 -6.13
C ARG A 551 18.53 36.45 -5.51
N TYR A 552 17.91 35.56 -6.28
CA TYR A 552 17.85 34.15 -5.93
C TYR A 552 19.25 33.52 -5.89
N VAL A 553 19.60 32.93 -4.75
CA VAL A 553 20.77 32.07 -4.56
C VAL A 553 20.38 30.93 -3.64
N TYR A 554 20.35 29.70 -4.18
CA TYR A 554 20.14 28.50 -3.38
C TYR A 554 21.21 28.43 -2.28
N SER A 555 20.77 28.53 -1.03
CA SER A 555 21.63 28.69 0.14
C SER A 555 21.14 27.83 1.28
N ASP A 556 22.00 26.89 1.70
CA ASP A 556 21.74 26.03 2.86
C ASP A 556 21.77 26.80 4.17
N LEU A 557 22.55 27.89 4.22
CA LEU A 557 22.70 28.72 5.40
C LEU A 557 21.37 29.30 5.88
N GLY A 558 20.49 29.66 4.95
CA GLY A 558 19.16 30.14 5.31
C GLY A 558 18.35 29.08 6.05
N TYR A 559 18.41 27.83 5.59
CA TYR A 559 17.69 26.71 6.20
C TYR A 559 18.33 26.24 7.52
N LEU A 560 19.66 26.34 7.65
CA LEU A 560 20.35 26.15 8.93
C LEU A 560 19.86 27.15 9.99
N LEU A 561 19.88 28.45 9.65
CA LEU A 561 19.42 29.50 10.57
C LEU A 561 17.94 29.36 10.91
N MET A 562 17.08 29.08 9.92
CA MET A 562 15.67 28.83 10.16
C MET A 562 15.45 27.61 11.07
N GLY A 563 16.19 26.52 10.86
CA GLY A 563 16.14 25.34 11.72
C GLY A 563 16.51 25.68 13.17
N PHE A 564 17.65 26.33 13.40
CA PHE A 564 18.06 26.73 14.76
C PHE A 564 17.05 27.67 15.43
N ALA A 565 16.52 28.65 14.68
CA ALA A 565 15.51 29.55 15.20
C ALA A 565 14.21 28.79 15.54
N ALA A 566 13.77 27.89 14.67
CA ALA A 566 12.58 27.07 14.88
C ALA A 566 12.73 26.17 16.13
N GLU A 567 13.90 25.57 16.35
CA GLU A 567 14.19 24.80 17.56
C GLU A 567 14.14 25.66 18.83
N ASN A 568 14.69 26.87 18.78
CA ASN A 568 14.63 27.82 19.90
C ASN A 568 13.19 28.25 20.21
N ILE A 569 12.36 28.46 19.18
CA ILE A 569 10.93 28.77 19.32
C ILE A 569 10.18 27.57 19.89
N ALA A 570 10.40 26.38 19.33
CA ALA A 570 9.71 25.13 19.63
C ALA A 570 10.09 24.55 21.00
N ARG A 571 11.32 24.82 21.47
CA ARG A 571 11.98 24.13 22.60
C ARG A 571 12.12 22.62 22.36
N LYS A 572 12.34 22.26 21.11
CA LYS A 572 12.43 20.89 20.61
C LYS A 572 13.35 20.85 19.41
N THR A 573 14.10 19.78 19.22
CA THR A 573 14.97 19.61 18.04
C THR A 573 14.11 19.52 16.78
N VAL A 574 14.69 19.82 15.61
CA VAL A 574 13.99 19.66 14.33
C VAL A 574 13.56 18.21 14.15
N GLU A 575 14.43 17.25 14.53
CA GLU A 575 14.17 15.81 14.48
C GLU A 575 12.93 15.42 15.29
N ASP A 576 12.93 15.72 16.59
CA ASP A 576 11.85 15.30 17.47
C ASP A 576 10.55 16.04 17.13
N TYR A 577 10.64 17.31 16.70
CA TYR A 577 9.47 18.08 16.32
C TYR A 577 8.79 17.46 15.10
N VAL A 578 9.51 17.25 14.00
CA VAL A 578 8.88 16.77 12.77
C VAL A 578 8.45 15.32 12.87
N PHE A 579 9.17 14.50 13.64
CA PHE A 579 8.80 13.11 13.84
C PHE A 579 7.47 13.00 14.60
N ASP A 580 7.34 13.69 15.74
CA ASP A 580 6.16 13.57 16.59
C ASP A 580 4.93 14.30 16.01
N GLU A 581 5.12 15.49 15.41
CA GLU A 581 4.01 16.31 14.92
C GLU A 581 3.55 15.90 13.52
N PHE A 582 4.43 15.30 12.70
CA PHE A 582 4.10 14.98 11.30
C PHE A 582 4.32 13.51 10.95
N TYR A 583 5.54 12.98 11.05
CA TYR A 583 5.88 11.69 10.44
C TYR A 583 5.19 10.51 11.12
N ALA A 584 5.25 10.43 12.45
CA ALA A 584 4.64 9.33 13.19
C ALA A 584 3.11 9.32 13.02
N PRO A 585 2.37 10.44 13.19
CA PRO A 585 0.91 10.41 13.01
C PRO A 585 0.48 10.13 11.56
N LEU A 586 1.30 10.53 10.58
CA LEU A 586 1.07 10.20 9.16
C LEU A 586 1.18 8.70 8.88
N GLY A 587 1.90 7.96 9.74
CA GLY A 587 2.33 6.60 9.47
C GLY A 587 3.52 6.52 8.52
N ALA A 588 4.33 7.59 8.43
CA ALA A 588 5.54 7.69 7.62
C ALA A 588 6.77 7.31 8.46
N TYR A 589 6.83 6.07 8.96
CA TYR A 589 7.78 5.64 9.99
C TYR A 589 9.22 5.56 9.52
N THR A 590 9.46 5.30 8.24
CA THR A 590 10.79 5.31 7.63
C THR A 590 11.31 6.72 7.41
N THR A 591 10.42 7.72 7.39
CA THR A 591 10.83 9.13 7.31
C THR A 591 11.34 9.60 8.66
N SER A 592 12.66 9.71 8.83
CA SER A 592 13.27 10.17 10.07
C SER A 592 14.68 10.72 9.86
N TYR A 593 15.20 11.45 10.84
CA TYR A 593 16.63 11.63 10.99
C TYR A 593 17.25 10.36 11.62
N HIS A 594 18.58 10.24 11.58
CA HIS A 594 19.36 9.17 12.24
C HIS A 594 18.78 7.75 12.06
N PRO A 595 18.68 7.23 10.83
CA PRO A 595 18.01 5.95 10.56
C PRO A 595 18.63 4.77 11.31
N LEU A 596 19.94 4.79 11.60
CA LEU A 596 20.64 3.74 12.36
C LEU A 596 20.18 3.58 13.82
N LYS A 597 19.50 4.59 14.39
CA LYS A 597 18.89 4.48 15.73
C LYS A 597 17.59 3.67 15.71
N ARG A 598 17.03 3.39 14.53
CA ARG A 598 15.67 2.88 14.34
C ARG A 598 15.59 1.64 13.46
N PHE A 599 16.51 1.51 12.52
CA PHE A 599 16.50 0.47 11.51
C PHE A 599 17.83 -0.27 11.48
N ASP A 600 17.75 -1.55 11.13
CA ASP A 600 18.93 -2.35 10.83
C ASP A 600 19.67 -1.74 9.63
N ALA A 601 21.01 -1.71 9.71
CA ALA A 601 21.86 -1.12 8.66
C ALA A 601 21.63 -1.77 7.29
N SER A 602 21.22 -3.04 7.23
CA SER A 602 20.91 -3.73 5.96
C SER A 602 19.76 -3.11 5.18
N ARG A 603 18.88 -2.33 5.80
CA ARG A 603 17.79 -1.59 5.15
C ARG A 603 18.19 -0.19 4.68
N ILE A 604 19.38 0.27 5.03
CA ILE A 604 19.82 1.62 4.69
C ILE A 604 20.76 1.54 3.49
N VAL A 605 20.51 2.36 2.48
CA VAL A 605 21.29 2.35 1.25
C VAL A 605 22.55 3.21 1.43
N PRO A 606 23.74 2.72 1.02
CA PRO A 606 24.95 3.53 1.00
C PRO A 606 24.76 4.81 0.18
N THR A 607 25.18 5.94 0.72
CA THR A 607 24.91 7.26 0.12
C THR A 607 26.09 7.80 -0.68
N THR A 608 27.30 7.76 -0.13
CA THR A 608 28.51 8.22 -0.83
C THR A 608 29.78 7.70 -0.18
N LEU A 609 30.81 7.45 -0.98
CA LEU A 609 32.16 7.17 -0.49
C LEU A 609 32.90 8.50 -0.28
N ASP A 610 32.92 9.00 0.96
CA ASP A 610 33.71 10.18 1.29
C ASP A 610 35.17 9.77 1.46
N THR A 611 36.01 10.11 0.48
CA THR A 611 37.45 9.81 0.49
C THR A 611 38.30 10.86 1.18
N CYS A 612 37.71 12.00 1.57
CA CYS A 612 38.44 13.13 2.12
C CYS A 612 38.25 13.29 3.61
N LEU A 613 37.04 13.67 4.04
CA LEU A 613 36.78 14.10 5.40
C LEU A 613 36.51 12.92 6.32
N ARG A 614 35.51 12.11 5.98
CA ARG A 614 35.07 10.95 6.78
C ARG A 614 35.81 9.65 6.44
N LYS A 615 36.44 9.59 5.26
CA LYS A 615 37.30 8.47 4.77
C LYS A 615 36.62 7.09 4.84
N GLN A 616 35.32 7.05 4.56
CA GLN A 616 34.50 5.85 4.67
C GLN A 616 33.30 5.93 3.73
N LEU A 617 32.71 4.76 3.42
CA LEU A 617 31.42 4.68 2.75
C LEU A 617 30.33 5.05 3.75
N LEU A 618 29.63 6.15 3.51
CA LEU A 618 28.56 6.61 4.38
C LEU A 618 27.31 5.76 4.15
N CYS A 619 26.88 5.07 5.21
CA CYS A 619 25.63 4.32 5.25
C CYS A 619 24.89 4.71 6.54
N GLY A 620 23.71 5.34 6.41
CA GLY A 620 22.92 5.83 7.54
C GLY A 620 23.45 7.08 8.24
N TYR A 621 24.46 7.72 7.65
CA TYR A 621 24.98 9.03 8.04
C TYR A 621 24.70 10.04 6.93
N THR A 622 24.27 11.24 7.30
CA THR A 622 23.95 12.33 6.37
C THR A 622 25.16 12.69 5.50
N HIS A 623 25.00 12.70 4.18
CA HIS A 623 26.10 13.07 3.28
C HIS A 623 26.43 14.57 3.33
N ASP A 624 25.40 15.43 3.47
CA ASP A 624 25.53 16.88 3.55
C ASP A 624 26.43 17.25 4.73
N GLU A 625 27.55 17.90 4.43
CA GLU A 625 28.62 18.10 5.42
C GLU A 625 28.17 19.05 6.55
N ALA A 626 27.40 20.08 6.22
CA ALA A 626 26.94 21.04 7.20
C ALA A 626 26.00 20.38 8.22
N ALA A 627 25.05 19.56 7.75
CA ALA A 627 24.17 18.79 8.61
C ALA A 627 24.94 17.69 9.37
N ALA A 628 25.88 17.00 8.72
CA ALA A 628 26.70 15.96 9.35
C ALA A 628 27.51 16.50 10.54
N PHE A 629 28.18 17.65 10.40
CA PHE A 629 28.91 18.28 11.52
C PHE A 629 28.02 18.86 12.62
N LEU A 630 26.71 18.96 12.38
CA LEU A 630 25.70 19.28 13.39
C LEU A 630 25.09 18.02 14.00
N GLY A 631 25.74 16.86 13.84
CA GLY A 631 25.32 15.59 14.39
C GLY A 631 24.37 14.81 13.50
N GLY A 632 24.12 15.24 12.26
CA GLY A 632 23.31 14.53 11.27
C GLY A 632 21.90 15.08 11.07
N ALA A 633 21.42 15.98 11.94
CA ALA A 633 20.08 16.57 11.86
C ALA A 633 20.11 18.10 11.80
N ALA A 634 19.70 18.66 10.66
CA ALA A 634 19.61 20.09 10.48
C ALA A 634 18.45 20.50 9.56
N GLY A 635 18.15 21.81 9.53
CA GLY A 635 17.07 22.34 8.69
C GLY A 635 17.31 22.21 7.18
N ASN A 636 18.57 22.09 6.74
CA ASN A 636 18.93 21.98 5.33
C ASN A 636 18.97 20.54 4.80
N ALA A 637 19.33 19.55 5.63
CA ALA A 637 19.57 18.16 5.25
C ALA A 637 19.54 17.21 6.46
N GLY A 638 19.47 15.89 6.20
CA GLY A 638 19.60 14.82 7.19
C GLY A 638 18.41 13.89 7.35
N VAL A 639 17.31 14.11 6.63
CA VAL A 639 16.17 13.18 6.63
C VAL A 639 16.44 12.02 5.69
N PHE A 640 16.10 10.83 6.15
CA PHE A 640 16.08 9.59 5.39
C PHE A 640 14.64 9.12 5.20
N SER A 641 14.34 8.38 4.13
CA SER A 641 13.01 7.76 3.89
C SER A 641 13.06 6.70 2.79
N ASN A 642 12.00 5.90 2.68
CA ASN A 642 11.64 5.22 1.42
C ASN A 642 10.64 6.05 0.60
N ALA A 643 10.38 5.64 -0.64
CA ALA A 643 9.46 6.32 -1.55
C ALA A 643 7.99 6.30 -1.07
N ASN A 644 7.56 5.21 -0.41
CA ASN A 644 6.17 5.05 0.07
C ASN A 644 5.81 6.06 1.17
N ASP A 645 6.69 6.24 2.15
CA ASP A 645 6.44 7.16 3.26
C ASP A 645 6.62 8.61 2.84
N LEU A 646 7.55 8.89 1.94
CA LEU A 646 7.66 10.20 1.31
C LEU A 646 6.35 10.56 0.57
N ALA A 647 5.73 9.59 -0.12
CA ALA A 647 4.44 9.82 -0.78
C ALA A 647 3.32 10.18 0.20
N LYS A 648 3.33 9.66 1.44
CA LYS A 648 2.35 10.05 2.48
C LYS A 648 2.48 11.53 2.87
N VAL A 649 3.72 12.02 3.03
CA VAL A 649 4.00 13.44 3.32
C VAL A 649 3.53 14.32 2.16
N LEU A 650 3.85 13.93 0.93
CA LEU A 650 3.43 14.67 -0.27
C LEU A 650 1.91 14.64 -0.46
N GLN A 651 1.25 13.52 -0.19
CA GLN A 651 -0.20 13.42 -0.26
C GLN A 651 -0.87 14.35 0.76
N MET A 652 -0.34 14.47 1.98
CA MET A 652 -0.84 15.43 2.97
C MET A 652 -0.78 16.88 2.47
N TYR A 653 0.25 17.25 1.71
CA TYR A 653 0.30 18.54 1.03
C TYR A 653 -0.73 18.66 -0.09
N LEU A 654 -0.89 17.64 -0.95
CA LEU A 654 -1.89 17.67 -2.02
C LEU A 654 -3.33 17.80 -1.46
N GLU A 655 -3.61 17.12 -0.35
CA GLU A 655 -4.86 17.14 0.41
C GLU A 655 -4.99 18.34 1.36
N GLN A 656 -4.27 19.43 1.08
CA GLN A 656 -4.43 20.72 1.75
C GLN A 656 -4.27 20.65 3.28
N GLY A 657 -3.31 19.84 3.75
CA GLY A 657 -2.98 19.70 5.16
C GLY A 657 -3.77 18.60 5.89
N THR A 658 -4.48 17.72 5.17
CA THR A 658 -5.20 16.59 5.79
C THR A 658 -4.70 15.25 5.29
N TYR A 659 -4.63 14.25 6.16
CA TYR A 659 -4.33 12.86 5.80
C TYR A 659 -4.72 11.92 6.93
N GLY A 660 -5.24 10.73 6.62
CA GLY A 660 -5.62 9.73 7.62
C GLY A 660 -6.73 10.14 8.57
N GLY A 661 -7.59 11.08 8.16
CA GLY A 661 -8.62 11.68 9.01
C GLY A 661 -8.08 12.68 10.03
N HIS A 662 -6.81 13.09 9.91
CA HIS A 662 -6.17 14.10 10.75
C HIS A 662 -5.86 15.37 9.96
N ARG A 663 -5.92 16.54 10.62
CA ARG A 663 -5.56 17.84 10.05
C ARG A 663 -4.24 18.31 10.66
N TYR A 664 -3.20 18.36 9.84
CA TYR A 664 -1.86 18.83 10.18
C TYR A 664 -1.69 20.33 9.96
N PHE A 665 -2.37 20.86 8.93
CA PHE A 665 -2.37 22.28 8.62
C PHE A 665 -3.78 22.76 8.26
N GLU A 666 -4.08 24.00 8.60
CA GLU A 666 -5.22 24.67 8.00
C GLU A 666 -5.01 24.84 6.49
N ALA A 667 -6.05 24.57 5.71
CA ALA A 667 -5.97 24.61 4.24
C ALA A 667 -5.53 26.00 3.74
N LYS A 668 -5.85 27.08 4.48
CA LYS A 668 -5.40 28.45 4.19
C LYS A 668 -3.87 28.61 4.34
N THR A 669 -3.26 27.96 5.33
CA THR A 669 -1.83 28.02 5.59
C THR A 669 -1.09 27.30 4.48
N LEU A 670 -1.52 26.08 4.16
CA LEU A 670 -0.86 25.31 3.11
C LEU A 670 -0.95 26.03 1.76
N ARG A 671 -2.14 26.52 1.37
CA ARG A 671 -2.30 27.36 0.17
C ARG A 671 -1.42 28.60 0.20
N PHE A 672 -1.30 29.27 1.35
CA PHE A 672 -0.44 30.45 1.44
C PHE A 672 1.02 30.09 1.11
N PHE A 673 1.55 28.99 1.63
CA PHE A 673 2.92 28.56 1.34
C PHE A 673 3.10 28.08 -0.11
N THR A 674 2.11 27.39 -0.68
CA THR A 674 2.16 26.79 -2.01
C THR A 674 1.59 27.65 -3.14
N SER A 675 1.21 28.91 -2.86
CA SER A 675 0.75 29.85 -3.90
C SER A 675 1.39 31.25 -3.82
N THR A 676 1.98 31.62 -2.68
CA THR A 676 2.66 32.92 -2.56
C THR A 676 4.01 32.89 -3.27
N ARG A 677 4.03 33.40 -4.51
CA ARG A 677 5.21 33.46 -5.36
C ARG A 677 6.11 34.64 -5.01
N SER A 678 7.42 34.43 -5.12
CA SER A 678 8.38 35.51 -5.12
C SER A 678 8.23 36.41 -6.35
N LYS A 679 8.59 37.69 -6.20
CA LYS A 679 8.71 38.64 -7.31
C LYS A 679 10.08 38.57 -8.01
N LEU A 680 11.07 37.90 -7.42
CA LEU A 680 12.44 37.85 -7.92
C LEU A 680 12.85 36.49 -8.49
N SER A 681 12.02 35.46 -8.28
CA SER A 681 12.36 34.08 -8.65
C SER A 681 11.11 33.21 -8.81
N ARG A 682 11.31 31.99 -9.33
CA ARG A 682 10.26 30.96 -9.43
C ARG A 682 9.85 30.35 -8.08
N ARG A 683 10.36 30.85 -6.97
CA ARG A 683 10.15 30.24 -5.64
C ARG A 683 8.78 30.58 -5.09
N MET A 684 8.19 29.58 -4.45
CA MET A 684 7.16 29.74 -3.43
C MET A 684 7.81 29.61 -2.05
N LEU A 685 7.03 29.72 -0.96
CA LEU A 685 7.59 29.70 0.38
C LEU A 685 8.07 28.28 0.73
N GLY A 686 9.37 28.03 0.56
CA GLY A 686 9.98 26.74 0.82
C GLY A 686 9.82 25.71 -0.29
N PHE A 687 9.14 26.06 -1.39
CA PHE A 687 8.88 25.18 -2.54
C PHE A 687 9.33 25.83 -3.86
N ASP A 688 9.64 25.01 -4.86
CA ASP A 688 9.78 25.48 -6.24
C ASP A 688 8.42 25.53 -6.91
N ALA A 689 8.14 26.59 -7.67
CA ALA A 689 7.04 26.59 -8.61
C ALA A 689 7.53 26.19 -10.00
N TYR A 690 6.77 25.32 -10.66
CA TYR A 690 6.86 25.16 -12.10
C TYR A 690 6.10 26.32 -12.78
N GLU A 691 6.55 26.71 -13.95
CA GLU A 691 5.88 27.71 -14.81
C GLU A 691 4.73 27.10 -15.60
#